data_AF-A0A6H1TWZ1-F1
#
_entry.id   AF-A0A6H1TWZ1-F1
#
_cell.length_a   1.000
_cell.length_b   1.000
_cell.length_c   1.000
_cell.angle_alpha   90.00
_cell.angle_beta   90.00
_cell.angle_gamma   90.00
#
_symmetry.space_group_name_H-M   'P 1'
#
loop_
_entity.id
_entity.type
_entity.pdbx_description
1 polymer ?
#
loop_
_entity_poly.entity_id
_entity_poly.type
_entity_poly.pdbx_seq_one_letter_code
_entity_poly.pdbx_strand_id
1 'polypeptide(L)'
;MTSENHPEAIRTEVEAVTIRVETNGILTPIAQVRAVECGDRSISQATVGGSDRLAALDLHLGDTVVIDAKNPEAIPEIVGVEAEKRPAQAKRVSLPNRCPECGSPTIALEGDDRMRCTNSSCPALLPTILRNWTHREAMDISGMGEKLVQQSIDRGLVSSIADLYDLTVDRLVELERMGQKSAKKLVKSIAKSKSLPWSRILYGLGIRNVGRHAAQSLAHAFPTVRELAHAEPEAIAAIDRLTPETASAIYYWFRIRANQELILALAKAGLQLTEVELPEAIVPSPEAEPEVQPEPEAKAEPEVQPEVQPEPEPEPEPEAEPEVQPEVQPEPEAKAEPEVQPEVQPEPEVQPEPEAEPAASEELSSLQGELAATIADRDRLDAALSDSQTQLQQVRAQRSSLQAELAKSQQAHSELQTQLDELRTRSQAGEGETARLQAQLQTQVQEASDRAAELQGEIDRLQAQLQDRDRQGSQLGSELDRVRAQLNETQGEKSQLQEQVDRLRELCRRLESEKSELQGQLDGAGQQQAQLQEQIDRLESEKSELQGQLDGAGQQQAQLQELCRRLESEKSELQGERDRALTQIQEASDAKAQLESQLAQTRTQLEQVEGQRSQLDAELAAVKTAQTQVDSQLEAARSQLAQIEQERANLQSQLGETRAQLQQTEQAQSELQSQLEQTRTQLEQVRETPSQLQEQIDRLQGQLEESGRKNADLDSHLAQSHAAQSDLQSQLSQVQDKLQQVQQERTQLQERLKQYESDRTTAESQMVSYTEERSQLAKQLEQAQSQGKLLKIAVLLAFGFGSAISWFLSLAIA
;
A
#
# COMPACT_ATOMS: atom_id res chain seq x y z
N MET A 1 47.09 -33.25 -41.45
CA MET A 1 45.66 -33.03 -41.75
C MET A 1 44.89 -33.42 -40.50
N THR A 2 44.00 -32.59 -39.97
CA THR A 2 43.59 -31.24 -40.40
C THR A 2 44.62 -30.15 -40.03
N SER A 3 44.55 -29.01 -40.74
CA SER A 3 45.19 -27.76 -40.33
C SER A 3 44.04 -26.84 -39.94
N GLU A 4 43.79 -26.69 -38.64
CA GLU A 4 42.77 -25.74 -38.18
C GLU A 4 43.33 -24.32 -38.33
N ASN A 5 42.76 -23.56 -39.26
CA ASN A 5 43.08 -22.14 -39.42
C ASN A 5 42.77 -21.41 -38.10
N HIS A 6 43.81 -21.11 -37.32
CA HIS A 6 43.71 -20.07 -36.31
C HIS A 6 43.51 -18.74 -37.05
N PRO A 7 42.43 -17.98 -36.75
CA PRO A 7 42.27 -16.61 -37.24
C PRO A 7 43.46 -15.74 -36.86
N GLU A 8 43.68 -14.66 -37.61
CA GLU A 8 44.92 -13.88 -37.64
C GLU A 8 45.47 -13.56 -36.24
N ALA A 9 46.58 -14.22 -35.89
CA ALA A 9 47.28 -14.05 -34.63
C ALA A 9 48.18 -12.80 -34.71
N ILE A 10 47.60 -11.65 -34.33
CA ILE A 10 48.21 -10.33 -34.48
C ILE A 10 49.33 -10.13 -33.46
N ARG A 11 50.43 -9.52 -33.90
CA ARG A 11 51.62 -9.24 -33.08
C ARG A 11 51.83 -7.74 -32.93
N THR A 12 52.09 -7.30 -31.71
CA THR A 12 52.39 -5.91 -31.39
C THR A 12 53.16 -5.81 -30.07
N GLU A 13 53.60 -4.63 -29.69
CA GLU A 13 54.41 -4.35 -28.50
C GLU A 13 53.56 -3.72 -27.38
N VAL A 14 53.75 -4.14 -26.12
CA VAL A 14 53.07 -3.54 -24.95
C VAL A 14 53.81 -2.29 -24.51
N GLU A 15 53.22 -1.12 -24.79
CA GLU A 15 53.81 0.19 -24.48
C GLU A 15 53.52 0.62 -23.04
N ALA A 16 52.35 0.25 -22.50
CA ALA A 16 51.98 0.43 -21.10
C ALA A 16 50.96 -0.60 -20.63
N VAL A 17 50.77 -0.76 -19.31
CA VAL A 17 49.61 -1.48 -18.76
C VAL A 17 48.91 -0.58 -17.75
N THR A 18 47.60 -0.41 -17.94
CA THR A 18 46.71 0.35 -17.06
C THR A 18 45.79 -0.62 -16.33
N ILE A 19 45.65 -0.47 -15.01
CA ILE A 19 44.76 -1.30 -14.19
C ILE A 19 43.41 -0.60 -14.07
N ARG A 20 42.35 -1.19 -14.63
CA ARG A 20 40.98 -0.71 -14.48
C ARG A 20 40.33 -1.40 -13.29
N VAL A 21 39.61 -0.65 -12.46
CA VAL A 21 38.74 -1.24 -11.44
C VAL A 21 37.34 -1.37 -12.00
N GLU A 22 36.81 -2.59 -12.01
CA GLU A 22 35.44 -2.87 -12.44
C GLU A 22 34.42 -2.52 -11.35
N THR A 23 33.15 -2.36 -11.73
CA THR A 23 32.02 -2.10 -10.83
C THR A 23 31.74 -3.23 -9.82
N ASN A 24 32.36 -4.40 -10.04
CA ASN A 24 32.35 -5.58 -9.17
C ASN A 24 33.63 -5.68 -8.30
N GLY A 25 34.50 -4.68 -8.35
CA GLY A 25 35.77 -4.59 -7.64
C GLY A 25 37.00 -5.20 -8.32
N ILE A 26 36.89 -5.99 -9.40
CA ILE A 26 38.06 -6.64 -10.04
C ILE A 26 39.06 -5.59 -10.54
N LEU A 27 40.34 -5.82 -10.27
CA LEU A 27 41.44 -5.09 -10.91
C LEU A 27 41.81 -5.79 -12.23
N THR A 28 41.25 -5.31 -13.34
CA THR A 28 41.47 -5.87 -14.68
C THR A 28 42.65 -5.17 -15.36
N PRO A 29 43.77 -5.87 -15.64
CA PRO A 29 44.91 -5.32 -16.36
C PRO A 29 44.62 -5.18 -17.86
N ILE A 30 44.74 -3.96 -18.38
CA ILE A 30 44.57 -3.63 -19.80
C ILE A 30 45.91 -3.14 -20.35
N ALA A 31 46.47 -3.89 -21.28
CA ALA A 31 47.65 -3.47 -22.02
C ALA A 31 47.27 -2.40 -23.05
N GLN A 32 47.95 -1.27 -23.00
CA GLN A 32 48.05 -0.33 -24.11
C GLN A 32 49.13 -0.90 -25.04
N VAL A 33 48.75 -1.16 -26.29
CA VAL A 33 49.63 -1.79 -27.29
C VAL A 33 49.83 -0.86 -28.46
N ARG A 34 50.99 -0.97 -29.12
CA ARG A 34 51.27 -0.19 -30.34
C ARG A 34 50.16 -0.45 -31.36
N ALA A 35 49.57 0.63 -31.87
CA ALA A 35 48.40 0.55 -32.73
C ALA A 35 48.68 -0.30 -33.98
N VAL A 36 47.86 -1.33 -34.20
CA VAL A 36 48.02 -2.30 -35.29
C VAL A 36 46.67 -2.51 -35.99
N GLU A 37 46.69 -2.59 -37.32
CA GLU A 37 45.49 -2.77 -38.13
C GLU A 37 45.04 -4.25 -38.14
N CYS A 38 43.74 -4.47 -38.07
CA CYS A 38 43.05 -5.74 -37.94
C CYS A 38 41.80 -5.69 -38.82
N GLY A 39 41.98 -5.91 -40.12
CA GLY A 39 40.96 -5.59 -41.12
C GLY A 39 40.51 -4.13 -41.00
N ASP A 40 39.21 -3.93 -40.84
CA ASP A 40 38.55 -2.62 -40.82
C ASP A 40 38.80 -1.80 -39.53
N ARG A 41 39.49 -2.36 -38.51
CA ARG A 41 39.71 -1.72 -37.20
C ARG A 41 41.19 -1.62 -36.81
N SER A 42 41.53 -0.63 -35.98
CA SER A 42 42.83 -0.57 -35.29
C SER A 42 42.71 -1.09 -33.85
N ILE A 43 43.66 -1.92 -33.43
CA ILE A 43 43.80 -2.42 -32.06
C ILE A 43 44.90 -1.63 -31.36
N SER A 44 44.54 -0.88 -30.32
CA SER A 44 45.44 -0.15 -29.43
C SER A 44 45.34 -0.58 -27.95
N GLN A 45 44.37 -1.43 -27.62
CA GLN A 45 44.19 -1.99 -26.28
C GLN A 45 43.87 -3.48 -26.34
N ALA A 46 44.40 -4.24 -25.39
CA ALA A 46 44.07 -5.65 -25.18
C ALA A 46 43.98 -5.97 -23.68
N THR A 47 43.10 -6.91 -23.31
CA THR A 47 43.03 -7.43 -21.92
C THR A 47 44.07 -8.53 -21.72
N VAL A 48 44.65 -8.61 -20.51
CA VAL A 48 45.55 -9.70 -20.11
C VAL A 48 44.79 -10.83 -19.39
N GLY A 49 43.49 -10.64 -19.10
CA GLY A 49 42.68 -11.55 -18.31
C GLY A 49 42.87 -11.36 -16.79
N GLY A 50 42.67 -12.43 -16.03
CA GLY A 50 42.76 -12.43 -14.55
C GLY A 50 44.19 -12.42 -13.99
N SER A 51 44.27 -12.48 -12.66
CA SER A 51 45.54 -12.47 -11.90
C SER A 51 46.45 -13.64 -12.31
N ASP A 52 45.87 -14.84 -12.37
CA ASP A 52 46.60 -16.06 -12.76
C ASP A 52 47.10 -16.00 -14.20
N ARG A 53 46.33 -15.40 -15.12
CA ARG A 53 46.72 -15.28 -16.53
C ARG A 53 47.81 -14.24 -16.74
N LEU A 54 47.78 -13.11 -16.03
CA LEU A 54 48.89 -12.16 -16.01
C LEU A 54 50.18 -12.81 -15.48
N ALA A 55 50.08 -13.63 -14.43
CA ALA A 55 51.20 -14.35 -13.86
C ALA A 55 51.75 -15.44 -14.80
N ALA A 56 50.87 -16.20 -15.47
CA ALA A 56 51.22 -17.28 -16.38
C ALA A 56 51.78 -16.80 -17.74
N LEU A 57 51.34 -15.63 -18.23
CA LEU A 57 51.93 -14.96 -19.38
C LEU A 57 53.31 -14.34 -19.07
N ASP A 58 53.66 -14.18 -17.79
CA ASP A 58 54.86 -13.50 -17.32
C ASP A 58 55.08 -12.13 -17.99
N LEU A 59 54.02 -11.35 -18.16
CA LEU A 59 54.05 -10.16 -19.03
C LEU A 59 55.00 -9.06 -18.49
N HIS A 60 55.82 -8.47 -19.37
CA HIS A 60 56.68 -7.32 -19.09
C HIS A 60 56.37 -6.15 -20.04
N LEU A 61 56.66 -4.92 -19.60
CA LEU A 61 56.58 -3.72 -20.44
C LEU A 61 57.66 -3.77 -21.55
N GLY A 62 57.25 -3.52 -22.79
CA GLY A 62 58.07 -3.69 -23.99
C GLY A 62 58.08 -5.12 -24.57
N ASP A 63 57.30 -6.06 -24.02
CA ASP A 63 57.15 -7.39 -24.62
C ASP A 63 56.40 -7.31 -25.96
N THR A 64 56.83 -8.14 -26.92
CA THR A 64 56.03 -8.47 -28.10
C THR A 64 54.97 -9.51 -27.70
N VAL A 65 53.69 -9.16 -27.86
CA VAL A 65 52.55 -9.99 -27.50
C VAL A 65 51.80 -10.50 -28.72
N VAL A 66 51.18 -11.67 -28.57
CA VAL A 66 50.22 -12.23 -29.53
C VAL A 66 48.82 -11.96 -29.01
N ILE A 67 47.99 -11.33 -29.84
CA ILE A 67 46.62 -10.92 -29.54
C ILE A 67 45.65 -11.79 -30.33
N ASP A 68 44.64 -12.32 -29.65
CA ASP A 68 43.48 -12.96 -30.28
C ASP A 68 42.41 -11.89 -30.57
N ALA A 69 42.21 -11.64 -31.86
CA ALA A 69 41.30 -10.63 -32.38
C ALA A 69 39.98 -11.21 -32.94
N LYS A 70 39.65 -12.48 -32.67
CA LYS A 70 38.48 -13.20 -33.23
C LYS A 70 37.14 -12.47 -33.07
N ASN A 71 36.93 -11.75 -31.96
CA ASN A 71 35.72 -10.98 -31.73
C ASN A 71 35.95 -9.50 -32.11
N PRO A 72 35.24 -8.95 -33.12
CA PRO A 72 35.35 -7.54 -33.50
C PRO A 72 34.67 -6.58 -32.51
N GLU A 73 33.66 -7.04 -31.77
CA GLU A 73 32.86 -6.22 -30.84
C GLU A 73 33.45 -6.13 -29.43
N ALA A 74 34.43 -6.98 -29.10
CA ALA A 74 35.08 -7.02 -27.78
C ALA A 74 36.49 -6.41 -27.80
N ILE A 75 36.96 -6.01 -26.61
CA ILE A 75 38.38 -5.76 -26.36
C ILE A 75 39.12 -7.09 -26.56
N PRO A 76 40.11 -7.17 -27.48
CA PRO A 76 40.80 -8.42 -27.78
C PRO A 76 41.74 -8.83 -26.63
N GLU A 77 42.18 -10.08 -26.61
CA GLU A 77 42.89 -10.67 -25.47
C GLU A 77 44.31 -11.11 -25.82
N ILE A 78 45.26 -10.90 -24.92
CA ILE A 78 46.63 -11.43 -25.06
C ILE A 78 46.63 -12.93 -24.79
N VAL A 79 47.04 -13.72 -25.79
CA VAL A 79 47.13 -15.19 -25.74
C VAL A 79 48.56 -15.72 -25.60
N GLY A 80 49.57 -14.86 -25.78
CA GLY A 80 50.97 -15.27 -25.61
C GLY A 80 51.96 -14.09 -25.63
N VAL A 81 53.18 -14.38 -25.18
CA VAL A 81 54.32 -13.45 -25.14
C VAL A 81 55.48 -14.06 -25.89
N GLU A 82 56.08 -13.34 -26.84
CA GLU A 82 57.27 -13.77 -27.57
C GLU A 82 58.53 -13.42 -26.74
N ALA A 83 58.72 -14.14 -25.63
CA ALA A 83 59.75 -13.86 -24.61
C ALA A 83 61.19 -13.80 -25.16
N GLU A 84 61.48 -14.45 -26.29
CA GLU A 84 62.75 -14.36 -27.02
C GLU A 84 63.09 -12.93 -27.49
N LYS A 85 62.09 -12.06 -27.61
CA LYS A 85 62.22 -10.65 -28.04
C LYS A 85 62.18 -9.67 -26.86
N ARG A 86 62.09 -10.14 -25.62
CA ARG A 86 61.97 -9.31 -24.41
C ARG A 86 63.15 -8.35 -24.27
N PRO A 87 62.94 -7.03 -24.15
CA PRO A 87 64.02 -6.08 -23.90
C PRO A 87 64.77 -6.40 -22.60
N ALA A 88 66.11 -6.28 -22.59
CA ALA A 88 66.95 -6.65 -21.45
C ALA A 88 66.74 -5.80 -20.17
N GLN A 89 65.92 -4.74 -20.24
CA GLN A 89 65.51 -3.90 -19.10
C GLN A 89 63.97 -3.83 -18.94
N ALA A 90 63.24 -4.75 -19.58
CA ALA A 90 61.79 -4.84 -19.48
C ALA A 90 61.35 -5.03 -18.01
N LYS A 91 60.26 -4.35 -17.61
CA LYS A 91 59.75 -4.41 -16.24
C LYS A 91 58.53 -5.32 -16.16
N ARG A 92 58.57 -6.32 -15.27
CA ARG A 92 57.44 -7.23 -15.03
C ARG A 92 56.18 -6.48 -14.62
N VAL A 93 55.08 -6.78 -15.29
CA VAL A 93 53.74 -6.26 -14.97
C VAL A 93 53.20 -7.05 -13.77
N SER A 94 52.59 -6.36 -12.83
CA SER A 94 51.96 -6.96 -11.65
C SER A 94 50.75 -6.15 -11.20
N LEU A 95 49.80 -6.80 -10.52
CA LEU A 95 48.64 -6.11 -9.97
C LEU A 95 49.02 -5.40 -8.66
N PRO A 96 48.61 -4.14 -8.45
CA PRO A 96 48.95 -3.39 -7.26
C PRO A 96 48.21 -3.94 -6.04
N ASN A 97 48.88 -3.94 -4.88
CA ASN A 97 48.32 -4.26 -3.57
C ASN A 97 47.42 -3.16 -2.97
N ARG A 98 47.16 -2.10 -3.76
CA ARG A 98 46.25 -1.00 -3.47
C ARG A 98 45.44 -0.65 -4.71
N CYS A 99 44.18 -0.30 -4.50
CA CYS A 99 43.26 0.10 -5.55
C CYS A 99 43.69 1.43 -6.17
N PRO A 100 43.85 1.55 -7.51
CA PRO A 100 44.27 2.80 -8.14
C PRO A 100 43.23 3.93 -8.00
N GLU A 101 41.94 3.59 -7.84
CA GLU A 101 40.84 4.56 -7.72
C GLU A 101 40.65 5.15 -6.30
N CYS A 102 41.09 4.45 -5.25
CA CYS A 102 40.82 4.85 -3.85
C CYS A 102 41.92 4.52 -2.83
N GLY A 103 43.08 4.04 -3.25
CA GLY A 103 44.23 3.72 -2.38
C GLY A 103 44.04 2.60 -1.36
N SER A 104 42.83 2.06 -1.23
CA SER A 104 42.47 0.99 -0.28
C SER A 104 43.19 -0.33 -0.62
N PRO A 105 43.53 -1.17 0.37
CA PRO A 105 44.13 -2.48 0.10
C PRO A 105 43.30 -3.31 -0.88
N THR A 106 43.98 -4.09 -1.72
CA THR A 106 43.35 -5.04 -2.63
C THR A 106 43.63 -6.47 -2.17
N ILE A 107 42.66 -7.35 -2.39
CA ILE A 107 42.68 -8.73 -1.90
C ILE A 107 42.23 -9.68 -3.01
N ALA A 108 42.88 -10.84 -3.12
CA ALA A 108 42.21 -12.04 -3.63
C ALA A 108 41.39 -12.64 -2.48
N LEU A 109 40.28 -13.28 -2.80
CA LEU A 109 39.45 -13.96 -1.79
C LEU A 109 39.69 -15.46 -1.88
N GLU A 110 39.37 -16.17 -0.81
CA GLU A 110 39.36 -17.63 -0.84
C GLU A 110 38.41 -18.11 -1.95
N GLY A 111 38.89 -19.01 -2.81
CA GLY A 111 38.16 -19.47 -4.01
C GLY A 111 38.09 -18.50 -5.20
N ASP A 112 38.71 -17.30 -5.16
CA ASP A 112 38.66 -16.31 -6.24
C ASP A 112 40.02 -15.60 -6.43
N ASP A 113 40.81 -16.09 -7.40
CA ASP A 113 42.18 -15.62 -7.74
C ASP A 113 42.26 -14.11 -8.01
N ARG A 114 41.17 -13.55 -8.52
CA ARG A 114 41.11 -12.17 -9.01
C ARG A 114 41.24 -11.18 -7.86
N MET A 115 42.34 -10.44 -7.88
CA MET A 115 42.53 -9.28 -7.00
C MET A 115 41.40 -8.27 -7.16
N ARG A 116 40.81 -7.86 -6.03
CA ARG A 116 39.66 -6.93 -5.95
C ARG A 116 39.92 -5.78 -5.00
N CYS A 117 39.27 -4.65 -5.26
CA CYS A 117 38.94 -3.66 -4.24
C CYS A 117 37.63 -4.05 -3.55
N THR A 118 37.58 -3.93 -2.22
CA THR A 118 36.40 -4.21 -1.38
C THR A 118 35.95 -3.01 -0.53
N ASN A 119 36.46 -1.82 -0.82
CA ASN A 119 35.99 -0.57 -0.23
C ASN A 119 34.63 -0.17 -0.85
N SER A 120 33.56 -0.17 -0.06
CA SER A 120 32.21 0.20 -0.51
C SER A 120 32.06 1.68 -0.90
N SER A 121 33.00 2.53 -0.49
CA SER A 121 33.12 3.95 -0.87
C SER A 121 34.14 4.20 -2.00
N CYS A 122 34.61 3.15 -2.70
CA CYS A 122 35.49 3.30 -3.86
C CYS A 122 34.70 3.88 -5.06
N PRO A 123 35.17 4.94 -5.75
CA PRO A 123 34.42 5.60 -6.83
C PRO A 123 33.93 4.65 -7.95
N ALA A 124 34.73 3.65 -8.32
CA ALA A 124 34.35 2.65 -9.33
C ALA A 124 33.23 1.68 -8.87
N LEU A 125 33.05 1.46 -7.57
CA LEU A 125 32.04 0.55 -6.99
C LEU A 125 30.79 1.32 -6.53
N LEU A 126 30.97 2.57 -6.11
CA LEU A 126 29.94 3.41 -5.49
C LEU A 126 28.61 3.48 -6.28
N PRO A 127 28.56 3.59 -7.63
CA PRO A 127 27.29 3.55 -8.37
C PRO A 127 26.51 2.23 -8.18
N THR A 128 27.22 1.11 -8.10
CA THR A 128 26.62 -0.22 -7.88
C THR A 128 26.24 -0.41 -6.41
N ILE A 129 27.10 0.00 -5.48
CA ILE A 129 26.83 -0.07 -4.04
C ILE A 129 25.60 0.78 -3.66
N LEU A 130 25.51 2.03 -4.13
CA LEU A 130 24.36 2.89 -3.85
C LEU A 130 23.07 2.35 -4.48
N ARG A 131 23.13 1.76 -5.69
CA ARG A 131 21.99 1.06 -6.31
C ARG A 131 21.54 -0.17 -5.52
N ASN A 132 22.47 -0.91 -4.91
CA ASN A 132 22.14 -2.06 -4.07
C ASN A 132 21.52 -1.58 -2.74
N TRP A 133 22.10 -0.55 -2.12
CA TRP A 133 21.60 0.07 -0.89
C TRP A 133 20.17 0.59 -1.05
N THR A 134 19.88 1.33 -2.14
CA THR A 134 18.55 1.93 -2.36
C THR A 134 17.47 0.91 -2.77
N HIS A 135 17.85 -0.34 -3.03
CA HIS A 135 16.94 -1.41 -3.45
C HIS A 135 15.86 -1.71 -2.41
N ARG A 136 14.66 -2.10 -2.87
CA ARG A 136 13.48 -2.43 -2.05
C ARG A 136 13.75 -3.48 -0.97
N GLU A 137 14.68 -4.38 -1.24
CA GLU A 137 15.03 -5.50 -0.36
C GLU A 137 16.16 -5.18 0.61
N ALA A 138 16.92 -4.11 0.34
CA ALA A 138 17.84 -3.48 1.27
C ALA A 138 17.10 -2.34 1.98
N MET A 139 17.42 -1.08 1.69
CA MET A 139 16.96 0.09 2.44
C MET A 139 15.68 0.77 1.91
N ASP A 140 15.06 0.24 0.85
CA ASP A 140 13.77 0.70 0.30
C ASP A 140 13.69 2.22 0.01
N ILE A 141 14.78 2.79 -0.52
CA ILE A 141 14.91 4.23 -0.79
C ILE A 141 14.26 4.57 -2.14
N SER A 142 12.93 4.46 -2.14
CA SER A 142 12.04 4.73 -3.27
C SER A 142 12.25 6.12 -3.87
N GLY A 143 12.87 6.16 -5.05
CA GLY A 143 13.12 7.37 -5.84
C GLY A 143 14.58 7.55 -6.26
N MET A 144 15.52 6.87 -5.60
CA MET A 144 16.95 6.95 -5.91
C MET A 144 17.36 5.97 -7.01
N GLY A 145 16.87 6.22 -8.22
CA GLY A 145 17.17 5.42 -9.41
C GLY A 145 18.56 5.69 -9.99
N GLU A 146 19.03 4.79 -10.86
CA GLU A 146 20.38 4.79 -11.47
C GLU A 146 20.85 6.16 -11.98
N LYS A 147 20.03 6.89 -12.76
CA LYS A 147 20.38 8.22 -13.28
C LYS A 147 20.51 9.31 -12.22
N LEU A 148 19.96 9.11 -11.02
CA LEU A 148 20.07 10.04 -9.89
C LEU A 148 21.24 9.65 -8.98
N VAL A 149 21.51 8.34 -8.83
CA VAL A 149 22.76 7.84 -8.23
C VAL A 149 23.96 8.41 -8.99
N GLN A 150 24.02 8.23 -10.31
CA GLN A 150 25.14 8.70 -11.12
C GLN A 150 25.32 10.23 -11.02
N GLN A 151 24.26 11.02 -11.24
CA GLN A 151 24.31 12.48 -11.08
C GLN A 151 24.73 12.95 -9.69
N SER A 152 24.40 12.20 -8.63
CA SER A 152 24.81 12.55 -7.26
C SER A 152 26.30 12.31 -7.03
N ILE A 153 26.89 11.32 -7.69
CA ILE A 153 28.34 11.08 -7.69
C ILE A 153 29.04 12.11 -8.57
N ASP A 154 28.58 12.29 -9.82
CA ASP A 154 29.18 13.18 -10.82
C ASP A 154 29.28 14.65 -10.35
N ARG A 155 28.34 15.08 -9.49
CA ARG A 155 28.31 16.43 -8.89
C ARG A 155 28.92 16.51 -7.49
N GLY A 156 29.53 15.43 -6.98
CA GLY A 156 30.10 15.40 -5.63
C GLY A 156 29.08 15.61 -4.50
N LEU A 157 27.81 15.23 -4.71
CA LEU A 157 26.79 15.25 -3.66
C LEU A 157 26.93 14.04 -2.73
N VAL A 158 27.41 12.91 -3.26
CA VAL A 158 27.51 11.61 -2.58
C VAL A 158 28.82 10.91 -2.97
N SER A 159 29.68 10.67 -1.99
CA SER A 159 30.96 9.96 -2.08
C SER A 159 31.02 8.65 -1.27
N SER A 160 30.13 8.50 -0.28
CA SER A 160 29.90 7.26 0.46
C SER A 160 28.39 6.95 0.58
N ILE A 161 28.05 5.79 1.14
CA ILE A 161 26.64 5.47 1.45
C ILE A 161 26.08 6.41 2.52
N ALA A 162 26.89 6.84 3.49
CA ALA A 162 26.44 7.69 4.60
C ALA A 162 25.99 9.08 4.11
N ASP A 163 26.65 9.65 3.10
CA ASP A 163 26.35 10.96 2.53
C ASP A 163 24.92 11.08 2.00
N LEU A 164 24.27 9.95 1.65
CA LEU A 164 22.84 9.91 1.31
C LEU A 164 21.97 10.55 2.40
N TYR A 165 22.33 10.35 3.66
CA TYR A 165 21.56 10.78 4.83
C TYR A 165 21.73 12.28 5.15
N ASP A 166 22.69 12.95 4.50
CA ASP A 166 22.92 14.40 4.53
C ASP A 166 22.34 15.14 3.30
N LEU A 167 21.65 14.43 2.40
CA LEU A 167 21.03 15.04 1.22
C LEU A 167 19.80 15.89 1.59
N THR A 168 19.93 17.20 1.44
CA THR A 168 18.83 18.16 1.60
C THR A 168 17.95 18.25 0.34
N VAL A 169 16.72 18.74 0.52
CA VAL A 169 15.77 18.96 -0.59
C VAL A 169 16.37 19.90 -1.65
N ASP A 170 17.07 20.94 -1.22
CA ASP A 170 17.55 22.00 -2.12
C ASP A 170 18.71 21.52 -2.99
N ARG A 171 19.71 20.81 -2.41
CA ARG A 171 20.79 20.15 -3.18
C ARG A 171 20.25 19.15 -4.21
N LEU A 172 19.14 18.48 -3.89
CA LEU A 172 18.49 17.53 -4.81
C LEU A 172 17.73 18.22 -5.95
N VAL A 173 17.15 19.41 -5.75
CA VAL A 173 16.38 20.13 -6.79
C VAL A 173 17.25 20.65 -7.94
N GLU A 174 18.56 20.77 -7.72
CA GLU A 174 19.52 21.10 -8.79
C GLU A 174 19.71 19.96 -9.81
N LEU A 175 19.36 18.71 -9.46
CA LEU A 175 19.56 17.55 -10.31
C LEU A 175 18.56 17.50 -11.48
N GLU A 176 18.99 16.97 -12.62
CA GLU A 176 18.14 16.89 -13.80
C GLU A 176 16.88 16.05 -13.52
N ARG A 177 15.74 16.64 -13.89
CA ARG A 177 14.39 16.05 -13.72
C ARG A 177 13.98 15.86 -12.24
N MET A 178 14.68 16.46 -11.28
CA MET A 178 14.34 16.38 -9.85
C MET A 178 13.54 17.61 -9.39
N GLY A 179 12.21 17.54 -9.44
CA GLY A 179 11.34 18.59 -8.92
C GLY A 179 11.26 18.61 -7.38
N GLN A 180 10.88 19.75 -6.78
CA GLN A 180 10.82 19.90 -5.31
C GLN A 180 9.91 18.86 -4.62
N LYS A 181 8.84 18.39 -5.29
CA LYS A 181 7.97 17.31 -4.78
C LYS A 181 8.68 15.94 -4.75
N SER A 182 9.47 15.60 -5.76
CA SER A 182 10.23 14.35 -5.79
C SER A 182 11.44 14.39 -4.86
N ALA A 183 12.12 15.54 -4.73
CA ALA A 183 13.18 15.74 -3.75
C ALA A 183 12.67 15.54 -2.31
N LYS A 184 11.55 16.19 -1.95
CA LYS A 184 10.88 15.99 -0.65
C LYS A 184 10.46 14.53 -0.41
N LYS A 185 10.01 13.81 -1.44
CA LYS A 185 9.68 12.38 -1.33
C LYS A 185 10.94 11.52 -1.10
N LEU A 186 12.04 11.81 -1.80
CA LEU A 186 13.31 11.10 -1.68
C LEU A 186 13.92 11.29 -0.28
N VAL A 187 14.04 12.53 0.21
CA VAL A 187 14.53 12.81 1.57
C VAL A 187 13.68 12.11 2.63
N LYS A 188 12.34 12.10 2.47
CA LYS A 188 11.46 11.34 3.38
C LYS A 188 11.68 9.82 3.31
N SER A 189 12.02 9.27 2.14
CA SER A 189 12.35 7.84 1.97
C SER A 189 13.70 7.49 2.61
N ILE A 190 14.70 8.37 2.49
CA ILE A 190 16.01 8.25 3.14
C ILE A 190 15.85 8.33 4.67
N ALA A 191 15.09 9.30 5.19
CA ALA A 191 14.83 9.42 6.62
C ALA A 191 14.11 8.18 7.18
N LYS A 192 13.15 7.62 6.44
CA LYS A 192 12.44 6.38 6.83
C LYS A 192 13.37 5.16 6.88
N SER A 193 14.39 5.07 6.02
CA SER A 193 15.22 3.86 5.96
C SER A 193 16.15 3.67 7.17
N LYS A 194 16.34 4.72 7.99
CA LYS A 194 17.14 4.66 9.22
C LYS A 194 16.62 3.64 10.25
N SER A 195 15.31 3.39 10.29
CA SER A 195 14.65 2.45 11.21
C SER A 195 14.43 1.05 10.61
N LEU A 196 15.32 0.61 9.70
CA LEU A 196 15.33 -0.76 9.20
C LEU A 196 16.35 -1.58 10.01
N PRO A 197 16.08 -2.87 10.26
CA PRO A 197 16.91 -3.71 11.12
C PRO A 197 18.30 -3.96 10.54
N TRP A 198 19.24 -4.36 11.39
CA TRP A 198 20.63 -4.64 11.05
C TRP A 198 20.76 -5.65 9.90
N SER A 199 19.92 -6.68 9.85
CA SER A 199 19.79 -7.64 8.75
C SER A 199 19.52 -7.01 7.37
N ARG A 200 18.76 -5.90 7.30
CA ARG A 200 18.55 -5.12 6.06
C ARG A 200 19.77 -4.28 5.70
N ILE A 201 20.40 -3.68 6.70
CA ILE A 201 21.57 -2.82 6.53
C ILE A 201 22.77 -3.64 6.05
N LEU A 202 23.02 -4.80 6.68
CA LEU A 202 24.08 -5.73 6.33
C LEU A 202 23.97 -6.25 4.89
N TYR A 203 22.75 -6.55 4.42
CA TYR A 203 22.49 -6.86 3.01
C TYR A 203 22.74 -5.63 2.11
N GLY A 204 22.32 -4.44 2.54
CA GLY A 204 22.51 -3.19 1.81
C GLY A 204 23.97 -2.81 1.57
N LEU A 205 24.88 -3.11 2.51
CA LEU A 205 26.32 -2.79 2.42
C LEU A 205 27.02 -3.39 1.17
N GLY A 206 26.40 -4.38 0.52
CA GLY A 206 26.88 -4.95 -0.74
C GLY A 206 28.08 -5.88 -0.59
N ILE A 207 28.31 -6.43 0.60
CA ILE A 207 29.39 -7.38 0.88
C ILE A 207 29.26 -8.60 -0.04
N ARG A 208 30.38 -9.02 -0.66
CA ARG A 208 30.40 -10.10 -1.64
C ARG A 208 29.86 -11.40 -1.05
N ASN A 209 29.03 -12.10 -1.82
CA ASN A 209 28.29 -13.32 -1.45
C ASN A 209 27.24 -13.17 -0.33
N VAL A 210 27.11 -12.01 0.32
CA VAL A 210 26.08 -11.77 1.36
C VAL A 210 24.73 -11.45 0.71
N GLY A 211 23.99 -12.50 0.35
CA GLY A 211 22.58 -12.39 -0.04
C GLY A 211 21.65 -12.08 1.15
N ARG A 212 20.38 -11.73 0.89
CA ARG A 212 19.42 -11.33 1.94
C ARG A 212 19.27 -12.37 3.06
N HIS A 213 19.21 -13.66 2.73
CA HIS A 213 19.13 -14.73 3.72
C HIS A 213 20.44 -14.88 4.53
N ALA A 214 21.60 -14.73 3.89
CA ALA A 214 22.88 -14.72 4.60
C ALA A 214 22.95 -13.56 5.59
N ALA A 215 22.56 -12.34 5.19
CA ALA A 215 22.50 -11.18 6.08
C ALA A 215 21.54 -11.38 7.26
N GLN A 216 20.41 -12.07 7.06
CA GLN A 216 19.48 -12.39 8.14
C GLN A 216 20.06 -13.42 9.12
N SER A 217 20.69 -14.50 8.63
CA SER A 217 21.38 -15.47 9.51
C SER A 217 22.56 -14.84 10.25
N LEU A 218 23.32 -13.97 9.59
CA LEU A 218 24.44 -13.22 10.17
C LEU A 218 23.99 -12.27 11.27
N ALA A 219 22.91 -11.50 11.05
CA ALA A 219 22.38 -10.58 12.05
C ALA A 219 21.74 -11.29 13.26
N HIS A 220 21.25 -12.53 13.09
CA HIS A 220 20.77 -13.35 14.21
C HIS A 220 21.93 -13.99 15.00
N ALA A 221 22.98 -14.47 14.32
CA ALA A 221 24.17 -15.05 14.96
C ALA A 221 25.12 -14.00 15.57
N PHE A 222 25.12 -12.78 15.03
CA PHE A 222 25.90 -11.64 15.50
C PHE A 222 24.98 -10.38 15.58
N PRO A 223 24.20 -10.24 16.67
CA PRO A 223 23.21 -9.18 16.83
C PRO A 223 23.75 -7.76 16.63
N THR A 224 24.99 -7.45 17.00
CA THR A 224 25.60 -6.14 16.70
C THR A 224 26.61 -6.19 15.55
N VAL A 225 26.74 -5.07 14.83
CA VAL A 225 27.84 -4.86 13.88
C VAL A 225 29.23 -5.05 14.50
N ARG A 226 29.37 -4.80 15.82
CA ARG A 226 30.63 -4.94 16.54
C ARG A 226 31.04 -6.41 16.68
N GLU A 227 30.10 -7.29 17.00
CA GLU A 227 30.35 -8.73 17.07
C GLU A 227 30.77 -9.27 15.71
N LEU A 228 30.05 -8.94 14.64
CA LEU A 228 30.40 -9.39 13.29
C LEU A 228 31.76 -8.85 12.82
N ALA A 229 32.13 -7.61 13.19
CA ALA A 229 33.43 -7.04 12.87
C ALA A 229 34.62 -7.66 13.64
N HIS A 230 34.34 -8.35 14.75
CA HIS A 230 35.33 -9.08 15.55
C HIS A 230 35.28 -10.60 15.35
N ALA A 231 34.28 -11.13 14.64
CA ALA A 231 34.18 -12.56 14.33
C ALA A 231 35.30 -13.02 13.38
N GLU A 232 35.94 -14.14 13.71
CA GLU A 232 36.91 -14.80 12.84
C GLU A 232 36.21 -15.67 11.77
N PRO A 233 36.85 -15.94 10.61
CA PRO A 233 36.20 -16.58 9.46
C PRO A 233 35.53 -17.93 9.79
N GLU A 234 36.13 -18.74 10.67
CA GLU A 234 35.61 -20.04 11.08
C GLU A 234 34.29 -19.93 11.85
N ALA A 235 34.13 -18.88 12.68
CA ALA A 235 32.90 -18.62 13.41
C ALA A 235 31.78 -18.16 12.48
N ILE A 236 32.11 -17.40 11.44
CA ILE A 236 31.16 -16.98 10.41
C ILE A 236 30.76 -18.19 9.53
N ALA A 237 31.72 -19.02 9.13
CA ALA A 237 31.50 -20.20 8.29
C ALA A 237 30.72 -21.34 9.01
N ALA A 238 30.59 -21.29 10.33
CA ALA A 238 29.80 -22.24 11.12
C ALA A 238 28.27 -22.02 11.02
N ILE A 239 27.81 -20.90 10.46
CA ILE A 239 26.40 -20.57 10.28
C ILE A 239 25.80 -21.35 9.08
N ASP A 240 24.59 -21.92 9.23
CA ASP A 240 23.93 -22.67 8.16
C ASP A 240 23.88 -21.89 6.83
N ARG A 241 24.31 -22.56 5.76
CA ARG A 241 24.41 -22.06 4.36
C ARG A 241 25.41 -20.93 4.12
N LEU A 242 26.25 -20.56 5.07
CA LEU A 242 27.43 -19.74 4.77
C LEU A 242 28.58 -20.62 4.29
N THR A 243 29.47 -20.04 3.50
CA THR A 243 30.62 -20.73 2.88
C THR A 243 31.93 -20.04 3.29
N PRO A 244 33.09 -20.73 3.25
CA PRO A 244 34.38 -20.12 3.58
C PRO A 244 34.68 -18.86 2.77
N GLU A 245 34.37 -18.84 1.47
CA GLU A 245 34.56 -17.67 0.59
C GLU A 245 33.67 -16.49 1.02
N THR A 246 32.49 -16.78 1.55
CA THR A 246 31.55 -15.78 2.08
C THR A 246 32.02 -15.24 3.43
N ALA A 247 32.48 -16.11 4.33
CA ALA A 247 33.08 -15.71 5.61
C ALA A 247 34.34 -14.86 5.41
N SER A 248 35.24 -15.30 4.51
CA SER A 248 36.43 -14.58 4.06
C SER A 248 36.09 -13.20 3.50
N ALA A 249 35.07 -13.10 2.64
CA ALA A 249 34.59 -11.83 2.10
C ALA A 249 34.10 -10.85 3.18
N ILE A 250 33.35 -11.32 4.19
CA ILE A 250 32.87 -10.51 5.32
C ILE A 250 34.04 -10.05 6.18
N TYR A 251 34.89 -11.00 6.59
CA TYR A 251 36.05 -10.75 7.45
C TYR A 251 36.96 -9.65 6.86
N TYR A 252 37.39 -9.82 5.60
CA TYR A 252 38.24 -8.82 4.97
C TYR A 252 37.53 -7.50 4.70
N TRP A 253 36.21 -7.48 4.45
CA TRP A 253 35.46 -6.23 4.30
C TRP A 253 35.53 -5.37 5.57
N PHE A 254 35.39 -5.97 6.75
CA PHE A 254 35.54 -5.28 8.05
C PHE A 254 36.98 -4.91 8.42
N ARG A 255 38.00 -5.46 7.74
CA ARG A 255 39.41 -5.07 7.92
C ARG A 255 39.85 -3.90 7.02
N ILE A 256 39.01 -3.44 6.08
CA ILE A 256 39.25 -2.22 5.29
C ILE A 256 38.85 -0.98 6.12
N ARG A 257 39.82 -0.11 6.44
CA ARG A 257 39.60 1.13 7.21
C ARG A 257 38.44 1.99 6.68
N ALA A 258 38.34 2.19 5.37
CA ALA A 258 37.26 2.99 4.76
C ALA A 258 35.86 2.40 4.98
N ASN A 259 35.74 1.07 5.13
CA ASN A 259 34.48 0.41 5.48
C ASN A 259 34.17 0.58 6.97
N GLN A 260 35.18 0.56 7.84
CA GLN A 260 35.02 0.87 9.28
C GLN A 260 34.57 2.32 9.48
N GLU A 261 35.19 3.28 8.78
CA GLU A 261 34.80 4.69 8.77
C GLU A 261 33.37 4.88 8.22
N LEU A 262 32.98 4.11 7.21
CA LEU A 262 31.60 4.07 6.71
C LEU A 262 30.60 3.55 7.76
N ILE A 263 30.92 2.47 8.48
CA ILE A 263 30.08 1.94 9.58
C ILE A 263 29.89 3.00 10.67
N LEU A 264 30.95 3.71 11.06
CA LEU A 264 30.88 4.81 12.02
C LEU A 264 30.04 5.99 11.50
N ALA A 265 30.14 6.32 10.21
CA ALA A 265 29.33 7.37 9.59
C ALA A 265 27.84 6.98 9.52
N LEU A 266 27.52 5.72 9.23
CA LEU A 266 26.14 5.20 9.26
C LEU A 266 25.57 5.15 10.69
N ALA A 267 26.39 4.81 11.70
CA ALA A 267 26.01 4.91 13.10
C ALA A 267 25.67 6.36 13.48
N LYS A 268 26.54 7.31 13.12
CA LYS A 268 26.32 8.76 13.34
C LYS A 268 25.10 9.30 12.58
N ALA A 269 24.79 8.74 11.41
CA ALA A 269 23.58 9.05 10.67
C ALA A 269 22.30 8.50 11.34
N GLY A 270 22.40 7.69 12.40
CA GLY A 270 21.27 7.19 13.18
C GLY A 270 20.65 5.90 12.63
N LEU A 271 21.46 5.02 12.01
CA LEU A 271 21.00 3.70 11.58
C LEU A 271 21.09 2.66 12.71
N GLN A 272 20.14 1.71 12.73
CA GLN A 272 20.08 0.64 13.72
C GLN A 272 21.08 -0.50 13.38
N LEU A 273 22.34 -0.35 13.80
CA LEU A 273 23.41 -1.34 13.60
C LEU A 273 23.40 -2.49 14.64
N THR A 274 22.22 -2.76 15.18
CA THR A 274 21.91 -3.87 16.09
C THR A 274 20.59 -4.49 15.65
N GLU A 275 20.50 -5.81 15.57
CA GLU A 275 19.23 -6.50 15.31
C GLU A 275 18.39 -6.39 16.58
N VAL A 276 17.33 -5.58 16.51
CA VAL A 276 16.28 -5.57 17.54
C VAL A 276 15.41 -6.78 17.31
N GLU A 277 15.24 -7.64 18.33
CA GLU A 277 14.29 -8.74 18.27
C GLU A 277 12.87 -8.18 18.06
N LEU A 278 12.39 -8.27 16.81
CA LEU A 278 10.96 -8.21 16.55
C LEU A 278 10.36 -9.47 17.17
N PRO A 279 9.46 -9.38 18.16
CA PRO A 279 8.92 -10.55 18.83
C PRO A 279 8.26 -11.46 17.81
N GLU A 280 8.64 -12.75 17.82
CA GLU A 280 8.01 -13.74 16.96
C GLU A 280 6.49 -13.73 17.19
N ALA A 281 5.73 -13.95 16.12
CA ALA A 281 4.27 -14.00 16.20
C ALA A 281 3.83 -15.31 16.89
N ILE A 282 3.87 -15.32 18.23
CA ILE A 282 3.55 -16.47 19.07
C ILE A 282 2.16 -17.01 18.70
N VAL A 283 2.13 -18.28 18.27
CA VAL A 283 0.90 -19.04 18.07
C VAL A 283 0.31 -19.36 19.44
N PRO A 284 -0.97 -19.03 19.73
CA PRO A 284 -1.45 -18.95 21.11
C PRO A 284 -1.82 -20.30 21.75
N SER A 285 -1.78 -20.31 23.10
CA SER A 285 -2.46 -21.21 24.07
C SER A 285 -1.52 -22.11 24.91
N PRO A 286 -1.77 -22.34 26.22
CA PRO A 286 -2.75 -21.72 27.14
C PRO A 286 -2.11 -21.02 28.37
N GLU A 287 -2.97 -20.53 29.26
CA GLU A 287 -2.66 -19.69 30.43
C GLU A 287 -1.97 -20.40 31.62
N ALA A 288 -1.32 -19.60 32.48
CA ALA A 288 -1.06 -19.90 33.88
C ALA A 288 -1.25 -18.61 34.72
N GLU A 289 -1.91 -18.72 35.88
CA GLU A 289 -2.25 -17.58 36.75
C GLU A 289 -1.09 -17.18 37.72
N PRO A 290 -1.10 -15.95 38.29
CA PRO A 290 0.08 -15.38 38.96
C PRO A 290 0.17 -15.69 40.46
N GLU A 291 1.41 -15.78 40.97
CA GLU A 291 1.72 -15.75 42.41
C GLU A 291 2.11 -14.34 42.88
N VAL A 292 1.99 -14.08 44.19
CA VAL A 292 2.04 -12.75 44.81
C VAL A 292 3.31 -12.55 45.66
N GLN A 293 3.68 -11.27 45.82
CA GLN A 293 4.83 -10.72 46.57
C GLN A 293 5.00 -11.28 48.01
N PRO A 294 6.18 -11.05 48.63
CA PRO A 294 6.28 -9.86 49.49
C PRO A 294 7.64 -9.11 49.44
N GLU A 295 7.60 -7.79 49.69
CA GLU A 295 8.73 -7.01 50.24
C GLU A 295 9.00 -7.42 51.71
N PRO A 296 10.11 -7.03 52.39
CA PRO A 296 10.04 -5.75 53.13
C PRO A 296 11.36 -5.06 53.57
N GLU A 297 11.17 -3.88 54.20
CA GLU A 297 12.01 -3.18 55.21
C GLU A 297 13.26 -2.36 54.81
N ALA A 298 13.39 -1.22 55.52
CA ALA A 298 14.55 -0.32 55.54
C ALA A 298 14.98 0.00 56.98
N LYS A 299 16.26 0.37 57.17
CA LYS A 299 16.93 0.96 58.35
C LYS A 299 18.33 1.46 57.90
N ALA A 300 19.05 2.38 58.54
CA ALA A 300 18.77 3.53 59.42
C ALA A 300 20.14 4.23 59.67
N GLU A 301 20.18 5.54 59.92
CA GLU A 301 21.43 6.30 60.19
C GLU A 301 21.95 6.11 61.64
N PRO A 302 23.19 6.54 61.97
CA PRO A 302 23.31 7.57 63.04
C PRO A 302 24.50 8.57 62.99
N GLU A 303 24.43 9.51 63.94
CA GLU A 303 25.24 10.72 64.24
C GLU A 303 26.42 10.50 65.26
N VAL A 304 27.40 11.41 65.58
CA VAL A 304 27.97 12.67 65.02
C VAL A 304 29.29 13.04 65.77
N GLN A 305 30.40 13.34 65.04
CA GLN A 305 31.56 14.23 65.41
C GLN A 305 32.26 14.03 66.79
N PRO A 306 33.13 14.94 67.31
CA PRO A 306 34.08 15.92 66.73
C PRO A 306 35.56 15.57 67.05
N GLU A 307 36.61 16.27 66.57
CA GLU A 307 37.33 17.45 67.16
C GLU A 307 38.71 17.57 66.44
N VAL A 308 39.58 18.62 66.45
CA VAL A 308 39.61 20.07 66.81
C VAL A 308 40.88 20.70 66.15
N GLN A 309 41.00 22.03 66.02
CA GLN A 309 42.18 22.78 65.48
C GLN A 309 43.08 23.35 66.62
N PRO A 310 44.33 23.84 66.36
CA PRO A 310 44.52 25.24 65.93
C PRO A 310 45.78 25.57 65.06
N GLU A 311 45.83 26.83 64.60
CA GLU A 311 46.90 27.59 63.91
C GLU A 311 47.98 28.13 64.94
N PRO A 312 49.04 28.95 64.62
CA PRO A 312 49.28 29.80 63.44
C PRO A 312 50.75 30.02 62.93
N GLU A 313 50.90 31.07 62.11
CA GLU A 313 52.04 31.73 61.41
C GLU A 313 53.16 32.33 62.34
N PRO A 314 54.25 33.04 61.90
CA PRO A 314 54.54 33.67 60.58
C PRO A 314 56.02 33.72 60.05
N GLU A 315 56.17 34.44 58.92
CA GLU A 315 57.37 34.95 58.17
C GLU A 315 58.33 35.86 59.00
N PRO A 316 59.62 36.17 58.61
CA PRO A 316 59.99 36.94 57.38
C PRO A 316 61.41 36.74 56.72
N GLU A 317 61.62 37.45 55.59
CA GLU A 317 62.89 37.77 54.88
C GLU A 317 63.65 38.98 55.55
N PRO A 318 64.69 39.69 55.00
CA PRO A 318 65.40 39.59 53.70
C PRO A 318 66.95 39.90 53.64
N GLU A 319 67.49 39.87 52.40
CA GLU A 319 68.54 40.75 51.79
C GLU A 319 70.08 40.70 52.07
N ALA A 320 70.81 41.04 50.98
CA ALA A 320 72.11 41.76 50.84
C ALA A 320 73.49 41.03 50.62
N GLU A 321 74.21 41.53 49.60
CA GLU A 321 75.67 41.38 49.28
C GLU A 321 76.42 42.71 49.66
N PRO A 322 77.62 43.15 49.17
CA PRO A 322 78.70 42.55 48.34
C PRO A 322 80.18 42.94 48.73
N GLU A 323 81.17 42.51 47.91
CA GLU A 323 82.55 43.09 47.67
C GLU A 323 83.56 43.22 48.86
N VAL A 324 84.88 43.54 48.75
CA VAL A 324 85.81 44.05 47.68
C VAL A 324 87.21 43.37 47.79
N GLN A 325 88.16 43.64 46.87
CA GLN A 325 89.61 43.27 46.90
C GLN A 325 90.49 44.54 47.19
N PRO A 326 91.80 44.78 46.78
CA PRO A 326 92.81 44.06 45.96
C PRO A 326 94.31 44.13 46.46
N GLU A 327 95.27 43.52 45.70
CA GLU A 327 96.67 43.98 45.31
C GLU A 327 97.72 44.49 46.38
N VAL A 328 99.08 44.54 46.24
CA VAL A 328 100.14 44.10 45.26
C VAL A 328 101.58 44.06 45.92
N GLN A 329 102.63 43.71 45.13
CA GLN A 329 104.11 43.63 45.35
C GLN A 329 104.83 45.00 45.70
N PRO A 330 106.19 45.22 45.75
CA PRO A 330 107.38 44.37 45.41
C PRO A 330 108.73 44.54 46.23
N GLU A 331 109.80 43.89 45.70
CA GLU A 331 111.31 43.99 45.72
C GLU A 331 112.07 45.35 45.98
N PRO A 332 113.46 45.49 45.93
CA PRO A 332 114.65 44.58 46.11
C PRO A 332 116.00 45.21 46.70
N GLU A 333 117.14 44.45 46.71
CA GLU A 333 118.61 44.82 46.58
C GLU A 333 119.37 45.76 47.60
N ALA A 334 120.73 45.91 47.68
CA ALA A 334 121.98 45.09 47.47
C ALA A 334 123.32 45.89 47.76
N LYS A 335 124.54 45.27 47.61
CA LYS A 335 125.96 45.83 47.49
C LYS A 335 126.77 46.15 48.79
N ALA A 336 128.13 46.19 48.90
CA ALA A 336 129.32 45.73 48.10
C ALA A 336 130.71 45.77 48.90
N GLU A 337 131.87 45.56 48.24
CA GLU A 337 133.29 45.27 48.66
C GLU A 337 134.28 46.51 48.75
N PRO A 338 135.68 46.48 48.75
CA PRO A 338 136.79 45.66 49.40
C PRO A 338 138.09 46.44 49.91
N GLU A 339 139.16 45.70 50.33
CA GLU A 339 140.65 45.85 50.02
C GLU A 339 141.76 46.70 50.80
N VAL A 340 143.07 46.33 50.57
CA VAL A 340 144.43 47.01 50.72
C VAL A 340 145.32 46.95 52.03
N GLN A 341 146.65 47.25 51.91
CA GLN A 341 147.83 47.23 52.87
C GLN A 341 148.75 48.51 52.67
N PRO A 342 150.12 48.66 52.85
CA PRO A 342 151.29 47.93 53.48
C PRO A 342 152.17 48.88 54.43
N GLU A 343 153.53 49.00 54.64
CA GLU A 343 154.87 48.38 54.27
C GLU A 343 156.12 48.92 55.11
N VAL A 344 157.37 48.44 54.84
CA VAL A 344 158.76 49.08 54.95
C VAL A 344 159.63 49.12 56.26
N GLN A 345 160.98 49.22 56.10
CA GLN A 345 162.13 49.18 57.07
C GLN A 345 162.85 50.55 57.31
N PRO A 346 164.02 50.62 58.03
CA PRO A 346 165.31 50.80 57.30
C PRO A 346 166.63 50.21 57.93
N GLU A 347 167.73 50.49 57.22
CA GLU A 347 169.18 50.09 57.24
C GLU A 347 170.06 50.68 58.40
N PRO A 348 171.40 50.37 58.58
CA PRO A 348 172.49 50.70 57.61
C PRO A 348 173.83 49.87 57.57
N GLU A 349 174.56 50.01 56.45
CA GLU A 349 176.05 50.15 56.28
C GLU A 349 177.08 49.08 56.77
N VAL A 350 178.27 48.87 56.15
CA VAL A 350 178.80 49.07 54.76
C VAL A 350 180.14 48.29 54.59
N GLN A 351 180.65 48.12 53.35
CA GLN A 351 181.95 47.49 53.06
C GLN A 351 183.15 48.48 53.15
N PRO A 352 184.39 47.99 53.27
CA PRO A 352 185.34 48.10 52.13
C PRO A 352 186.21 46.81 51.97
N GLU A 353 187.08 46.61 50.96
CA GLU A 353 187.88 47.51 50.12
C GLU A 353 187.84 47.18 48.60
N PRO A 354 188.27 48.09 47.70
CA PRO A 354 187.75 48.16 46.32
C PRO A 354 188.80 48.09 45.17
N GLU A 355 188.28 48.13 43.93
CA GLU A 355 188.83 48.75 42.68
C GLU A 355 190.26 48.36 42.18
N ALA A 356 190.40 47.77 40.98
CA ALA A 356 190.53 48.46 39.67
C ALA A 356 191.74 49.42 39.61
N GLU A 357 192.69 49.46 38.67
CA GLU A 357 193.02 48.87 37.36
C GLU A 357 194.52 49.30 37.06
N PRO A 358 195.20 49.03 35.91
CA PRO A 358 196.69 49.01 35.86
C PRO A 358 197.47 50.09 35.05
N ALA A 359 198.77 50.26 35.40
CA ALA A 359 199.93 50.93 34.72
C ALA A 359 200.01 52.49 34.73
N ALA A 360 201.16 53.23 34.78
CA ALA A 360 202.62 53.08 35.08
C ALA A 360 203.30 54.51 34.93
N SER A 361 204.53 54.96 35.27
CA SER A 361 205.80 54.65 36.03
C SER A 361 206.57 56.03 36.22
N GLU A 362 207.81 56.37 36.66
CA GLU A 362 209.14 55.95 37.24
C GLU A 362 209.79 57.29 37.83
N GLU A 363 210.94 57.55 38.50
CA GLU A 363 212.24 57.01 39.04
C GLU A 363 212.66 57.98 40.25
N LEU A 364 213.83 58.23 40.92
CA LEU A 364 215.28 57.86 41.03
C LEU A 364 215.90 58.44 42.38
N SER A 365 217.25 58.42 42.58
CA SER A 365 218.15 59.30 43.45
C SER A 365 218.77 58.81 44.82
N SER A 366 219.62 59.67 45.48
CA SER A 366 220.68 59.36 46.51
C SER A 366 221.30 60.67 47.16
N LEU A 367 222.25 60.83 48.13
CA LEU A 367 222.97 60.20 49.31
C LEU A 367 224.00 61.28 49.87
N GLN A 368 224.83 61.29 50.96
CA GLN A 368 225.08 60.64 52.30
C GLN A 368 226.26 61.39 53.05
N GLY A 369 226.52 61.28 54.39
CA GLY A 369 227.75 61.85 55.08
C GLY A 369 227.96 61.61 56.61
N GLU A 370 229.21 61.67 57.17
CA GLU A 370 229.60 61.12 58.51
C GLU A 370 230.93 61.64 59.22
N LEU A 371 231.09 61.35 60.55
CA LEU A 371 232.27 61.09 61.47
C LEU A 371 233.56 61.99 61.62
N ALA A 372 234.02 62.21 62.87
CA ALA A 372 235.46 62.41 63.29
C ALA A 372 235.71 62.21 64.83
N ALA A 373 236.89 61.72 65.29
CA ALA A 373 237.17 61.46 66.73
C ALA A 373 238.67 61.35 67.17
N THR A 374 238.88 61.33 68.50
CA THR A 374 240.00 60.72 69.29
C THR A 374 241.47 61.12 69.07
N ILE A 375 241.92 62.16 69.79
CA ILE A 375 243.25 62.21 70.47
C ILE A 375 243.11 62.44 72.00
N ALA A 376 241.90 62.73 72.48
CA ALA A 376 241.60 63.28 73.80
C ALA A 376 241.62 62.26 74.96
N ASP A 377 242.62 61.39 75.05
CA ASP A 377 242.59 60.19 75.90
C ASP A 377 243.34 60.25 77.25
N ARG A 378 244.26 61.22 77.45
CA ARG A 378 245.00 61.30 78.73
C ARG A 378 244.24 62.08 79.80
N ASP A 379 243.63 63.20 79.43
CA ASP A 379 242.88 64.06 80.36
C ASP A 379 241.55 63.38 80.80
N ARG A 380 241.16 62.28 80.12
CA ARG A 380 240.03 61.41 80.50
C ARG A 380 240.17 60.81 81.89
N LEU A 381 241.38 60.57 82.43
CA LEU A 381 241.50 59.87 83.71
C LEU A 381 241.11 60.74 84.91
N ASP A 382 241.53 62.01 84.95
CA ASP A 382 241.09 62.94 85.98
C ASP A 382 239.65 63.43 85.74
N ALA A 383 239.21 63.55 84.49
CA ALA A 383 237.81 63.83 84.15
C ALA A 383 236.86 62.69 84.57
N ALA A 384 237.24 61.42 84.36
CA ALA A 384 236.42 60.25 84.66
C ALA A 384 236.05 60.14 86.15
N LEU A 385 236.89 60.63 87.07
CA LEU A 385 236.58 60.64 88.49
C LEU A 385 235.47 61.66 88.82
N SER A 386 235.41 62.78 88.11
CA SER A 386 234.34 63.80 88.23
C SER A 386 233.04 63.35 87.55
N ASP A 387 233.13 62.75 86.36
CA ASP A 387 231.96 62.19 85.65
C ASP A 387 231.30 61.07 86.46
N SER A 388 232.10 60.17 87.06
CA SER A 388 231.60 59.07 87.88
C SER A 388 230.78 59.55 89.09
N GLN A 389 231.15 60.68 89.71
CA GLN A 389 230.37 61.27 90.79
C GLN A 389 229.08 61.94 90.28
N THR A 390 229.11 62.53 89.09
CA THR A 390 227.97 63.21 88.46
C THR A 390 226.90 62.21 88.02
N GLN A 391 227.29 61.12 87.36
CA GLN A 391 226.39 60.03 86.94
C GLN A 391 225.65 59.41 88.15
N LEU A 392 226.31 59.28 89.30
CA LEU A 392 225.72 58.73 90.53
C LEU A 392 224.62 59.62 91.13
N GLN A 393 224.60 60.93 90.85
CA GLN A 393 223.45 61.79 91.17
C GLN A 393 222.33 61.62 90.14
N GLN A 394 222.67 61.51 88.85
CA GLN A 394 221.71 61.39 87.75
C GLN A 394 220.84 60.13 87.86
N VAL A 395 221.43 58.98 88.20
CA VAL A 395 220.70 57.72 88.43
C VAL A 395 219.75 57.81 89.64
N ARG A 396 220.12 58.56 90.69
CA ARG A 396 219.24 58.80 91.85
C ARG A 396 218.03 59.64 91.49
N ALA A 397 218.18 60.65 90.62
CA ALA A 397 217.06 61.42 90.10
C ALA A 397 216.10 60.54 89.28
N GLN A 398 216.62 59.75 88.33
CA GLN A 398 215.82 58.84 87.50
C GLN A 398 214.98 57.86 88.34
N ARG A 399 215.54 57.29 89.42
CA ARG A 399 214.79 56.38 90.31
C ARG A 399 213.58 57.05 90.96
N SER A 400 213.69 58.33 91.33
CA SER A 400 212.57 59.08 91.93
C SER A 400 211.43 59.32 90.94
N SER A 401 211.74 59.54 89.65
CA SER A 401 210.73 59.71 88.58
C SER A 401 209.89 58.45 88.39
N LEU A 402 210.54 57.28 88.25
CA LEU A 402 209.85 56.00 88.04
C LEU A 402 208.97 55.58 89.23
N GLN A 403 209.37 55.94 90.46
CA GLN A 403 208.53 55.69 91.64
C GLN A 403 207.24 56.55 91.65
N ALA A 404 207.24 57.73 91.01
CA ALA A 404 206.04 58.57 90.90
C ALA A 404 205.05 58.07 89.83
N GLU A 405 205.54 57.49 88.72
CA GLU A 405 204.67 56.92 87.69
C GLU A 405 203.99 55.63 88.13
N LEU A 406 204.70 54.77 88.88
CA LEU A 406 204.13 53.53 89.42
C LEU A 406 202.92 53.80 90.34
N ALA A 407 202.98 54.85 91.15
CA ALA A 407 201.87 55.25 92.03
C ALA A 407 200.63 55.71 91.23
N LYS A 408 200.80 56.46 90.14
CA LYS A 408 199.69 56.85 89.25
C LYS A 408 199.01 55.64 88.61
N SER A 409 199.80 54.67 88.15
CA SER A 409 199.29 53.43 87.53
C SER A 409 198.45 52.61 88.52
N GLN A 410 198.88 52.54 89.78
CA GLN A 410 198.14 51.83 90.84
C GLN A 410 196.79 52.48 91.16
N GLN A 411 196.70 53.82 91.16
CA GLN A 411 195.42 54.51 91.40
C GLN A 411 194.40 54.18 90.29
N ALA A 412 194.79 54.34 89.01
CA ALA A 412 193.89 54.12 87.87
C ALA A 412 193.31 52.69 87.81
N HIS A 413 194.03 51.68 88.31
CA HIS A 413 193.54 50.32 88.38
C HIS A 413 192.35 50.17 89.37
N SER A 414 192.38 50.88 90.50
CA SER A 414 191.31 50.82 91.51
C SER A 414 190.00 51.50 91.05
N GLU A 415 190.11 52.55 90.24
CA GLU A 415 188.97 53.27 89.65
C GLU A 415 188.25 52.37 88.61
N LEU A 416 189.00 51.72 87.72
CA LEU A 416 188.46 50.74 86.77
C LEU A 416 187.83 49.52 87.44
N GLN A 417 188.43 49.03 88.54
CA GLN A 417 187.91 47.88 89.28
C GLN A 417 186.55 48.18 89.92
N THR A 418 186.34 49.43 90.37
CA THR A 418 185.06 49.90 90.94
C THR A 418 183.95 49.93 89.87
N GLN A 419 184.25 50.45 88.67
CA GLN A 419 183.29 50.50 87.55
C GLN A 419 182.82 49.11 87.09
N LEU A 420 183.67 48.08 87.22
CA LEU A 420 183.33 46.72 86.81
C LEU A 420 182.22 46.10 87.66
N ASP A 421 182.18 46.39 88.98
CA ASP A 421 181.20 45.82 89.90
C ASP A 421 179.84 46.56 89.87
N GLU A 422 179.81 47.86 89.51
CA GLU A 422 178.56 48.56 89.17
C GLU A 422 177.88 47.97 87.91
N LEU A 423 178.67 47.59 86.90
CA LEU A 423 178.12 46.96 85.68
C LEU A 423 177.54 45.56 85.97
N ARG A 424 178.16 44.78 86.85
CA ARG A 424 177.65 43.46 87.30
C ARG A 424 176.31 43.56 88.00
N THR A 425 176.16 44.51 88.92
CA THR A 425 174.88 44.71 89.64
C THR A 425 173.76 45.17 88.71
N ARG A 426 174.05 45.98 87.69
CA ARG A 426 173.08 46.34 86.65
C ARG A 426 172.65 45.15 85.77
N SER A 427 173.55 44.21 85.45
CA SER A 427 173.21 42.99 84.69
C SER A 427 172.19 42.12 85.45
N GLN A 428 172.46 41.85 86.73
CA GLN A 428 171.61 41.00 87.57
C GLN A 428 170.20 41.59 87.78
N ALA A 429 170.06 42.92 87.75
CA ALA A 429 168.75 43.57 87.78
C ALA A 429 167.91 43.30 86.52
N GLY A 430 168.52 43.38 85.33
CA GLY A 430 167.85 43.11 84.04
C GLY A 430 167.44 41.65 83.85
N GLU A 431 168.24 40.71 84.37
CA GLU A 431 167.88 39.29 84.45
C GLU A 431 166.63 39.05 85.32
N GLY A 432 166.46 39.83 86.39
CA GLY A 432 165.27 39.80 87.25
C GLY A 432 164.00 40.33 86.57
N GLU A 433 164.08 41.42 85.81
CA GLU A 433 162.92 41.99 85.10
C GLU A 433 162.47 41.12 83.92
N THR A 434 163.42 40.58 83.15
CA THR A 434 163.10 39.71 82.00
C THR A 434 162.39 38.42 82.43
N ALA A 435 162.86 37.76 83.49
CA ALA A 435 162.18 36.59 84.06
C ALA A 435 160.75 36.90 84.54
N ARG A 436 160.53 38.10 85.10
CA ARG A 436 159.21 38.54 85.58
C ARG A 436 158.22 38.81 84.44
N LEU A 437 158.67 39.46 83.36
CA LEU A 437 157.87 39.71 82.16
C LEU A 437 157.51 38.40 81.45
N GLN A 438 158.46 37.46 81.35
CA GLN A 438 158.23 36.15 80.75
C GLN A 438 157.16 35.34 81.49
N ALA A 439 157.16 35.39 82.83
CA ALA A 439 156.11 34.77 83.64
C ALA A 439 154.73 35.41 83.41
N GLN A 440 154.63 36.74 83.35
CA GLN A 440 153.37 37.44 83.07
C GLN A 440 152.79 37.08 81.70
N LEU A 441 153.64 37.02 80.65
CA LEU A 441 153.21 36.63 79.31
C LEU A 441 152.68 35.18 79.29
N GLN A 442 153.33 34.28 80.02
CA GLN A 442 152.92 32.88 80.11
C GLN A 442 151.56 32.71 80.81
N THR A 443 151.25 33.52 81.83
CA THR A 443 149.91 33.58 82.44
C THR A 443 148.86 34.10 81.44
N GLN A 444 149.14 35.18 80.72
CA GLN A 444 148.20 35.74 79.74
C GLN A 444 147.88 34.79 78.58
N VAL A 445 148.86 34.00 78.13
CA VAL A 445 148.65 32.95 77.11
C VAL A 445 147.73 31.84 77.64
N GLN A 446 147.86 31.45 78.91
CA GLN A 446 146.96 30.46 79.52
C GLN A 446 145.53 31.01 79.65
N GLU A 447 145.35 32.23 80.16
CA GLU A 447 144.03 32.88 80.27
C GLU A 447 143.33 33.03 78.91
N ALA A 448 144.09 33.27 77.84
CA ALA A 448 143.56 33.31 76.47
C ALA A 448 143.18 31.91 75.95
N SER A 449 143.99 30.88 76.24
CA SER A 449 143.71 29.48 75.89
C SER A 449 142.45 28.96 76.59
N ASP A 450 142.28 29.26 77.87
CA ASP A 450 141.14 28.80 78.66
C ASP A 450 139.83 29.44 78.16
N ARG A 451 139.86 30.74 77.82
CA ARG A 451 138.73 31.44 77.16
C ARG A 451 138.41 30.89 75.77
N ALA A 452 139.42 30.51 75.00
CA ALA A 452 139.18 29.89 73.69
C ALA A 452 138.48 28.53 73.81
N ALA A 453 138.83 27.73 74.83
CA ALA A 453 138.14 26.47 75.13
C ALA A 453 136.70 26.70 75.63
N GLU A 454 136.46 27.72 76.46
CA GLU A 454 135.12 28.09 76.91
C GLU A 454 134.22 28.52 75.73
N LEU A 455 134.70 29.40 74.86
CA LEU A 455 133.98 29.84 73.65
C LEU A 455 133.73 28.69 72.67
N GLN A 456 134.67 27.75 72.49
CA GLN A 456 134.42 26.54 71.69
C GLN A 456 133.29 25.69 72.31
N GLY A 457 133.26 25.57 73.63
CA GLY A 457 132.17 24.89 74.35
C GLY A 457 130.81 25.58 74.21
N GLU A 458 130.76 26.89 73.98
CA GLU A 458 129.53 27.60 73.62
C GLU A 458 129.14 27.38 72.15
N ILE A 459 130.10 27.41 71.23
CA ILE A 459 129.88 27.11 69.80
C ILE A 459 129.30 25.69 69.64
N ASP A 460 129.87 24.69 70.30
CA ASP A 460 129.41 23.30 70.23
C ASP A 460 127.97 23.15 70.76
N ARG A 461 127.61 23.89 71.82
CA ARG A 461 126.24 23.93 72.36
C ARG A 461 125.27 24.59 71.38
N LEU A 462 125.65 25.71 70.76
CA LEU A 462 124.83 26.42 69.78
C LEU A 462 124.63 25.58 68.50
N GLN A 463 125.66 24.86 68.04
CA GLN A 463 125.54 23.90 66.94
C GLN A 463 124.60 22.75 67.29
N ALA A 464 124.66 22.21 68.51
CA ALA A 464 123.72 21.18 68.96
C ALA A 464 122.27 21.69 69.02
N GLN A 465 122.05 22.93 69.46
CA GLN A 465 120.74 23.58 69.46
C GLN A 465 120.21 23.85 68.04
N LEU A 466 121.07 24.26 67.10
CA LEU A 466 120.69 24.43 65.69
C LEU A 466 120.25 23.09 65.07
N GLN A 467 121.01 22.00 65.28
CA GLN A 467 120.59 20.69 64.80
C GLN A 467 119.25 20.20 65.41
N ASP A 468 118.94 20.58 66.66
CA ASP A 468 117.65 20.25 67.27
C ASP A 468 116.50 21.08 66.68
N ARG A 469 116.76 22.37 66.39
CA ARG A 469 115.83 23.23 65.62
C ARG A 469 115.60 22.71 64.20
N ASP A 470 116.63 22.23 63.51
CA ASP A 470 116.51 21.64 62.16
C ASP A 470 115.67 20.35 62.18
N ARG A 471 115.84 19.51 63.20
CA ARG A 471 115.00 18.31 63.43
C ARG A 471 113.55 18.70 63.69
N GLN A 472 113.30 19.71 64.53
CA GLN A 472 111.95 20.23 64.82
C GLN A 472 111.30 20.85 63.57
N GLY A 473 112.05 21.62 62.77
CA GLY A 473 111.59 22.15 61.49
C GLY A 473 111.24 21.05 60.48
N SER A 474 112.06 19.99 60.41
CA SER A 474 111.81 18.82 59.57
C SER A 474 110.56 18.05 60.00
N GLN A 475 110.34 17.88 61.31
CA GLN A 475 109.14 17.26 61.87
C GLN A 475 107.89 18.08 61.53
N LEU A 476 107.90 19.38 61.83
CA LEU A 476 106.79 20.30 61.51
C LEU A 476 106.49 20.34 60.01
N GLY A 477 107.51 20.30 59.15
CA GLY A 477 107.34 20.17 57.70
C GLY A 477 106.55 18.92 57.32
N SER A 478 106.93 17.75 57.88
CA SER A 478 106.24 16.49 57.62
C SER A 478 104.80 16.42 58.16
N GLU A 479 104.49 17.17 59.23
CA GLU A 479 103.12 17.33 59.74
C GLU A 479 102.30 18.27 58.86
N LEU A 480 102.90 19.38 58.42
CA LEU A 480 102.25 20.37 57.53
C LEU A 480 101.94 19.76 56.15
N ASP A 481 102.83 18.91 55.62
CA ASP A 481 102.57 18.17 54.37
C ASP A 481 101.51 17.06 54.53
N ARG A 482 101.39 16.43 55.71
CA ARG A 482 100.24 15.55 56.02
C ARG A 482 98.93 16.33 56.05
N VAL A 483 98.90 17.49 56.72
CA VAL A 483 97.71 18.35 56.78
C VAL A 483 97.33 18.86 55.38
N ARG A 484 98.31 19.20 54.53
CA ARG A 484 98.07 19.52 53.10
C ARG A 484 97.46 18.34 52.34
N ALA A 485 97.96 17.12 52.54
CA ALA A 485 97.40 15.93 51.90
C ALA A 485 95.94 15.70 52.31
N GLN A 486 95.64 15.77 53.61
CA GLN A 486 94.27 15.66 54.14
C GLN A 486 93.35 16.80 53.65
N LEU A 487 93.86 18.02 53.51
CA LEU A 487 93.12 19.15 52.96
C LEU A 487 92.78 18.93 51.47
N ASN A 488 93.72 18.39 50.69
CA ASN A 488 93.49 18.07 49.27
C ASN A 488 92.49 16.90 49.11
N GLU A 489 92.58 15.89 49.98
CA GLU A 489 91.66 14.74 50.03
C GLU A 489 90.23 15.18 50.36
N THR A 490 90.05 15.95 51.43
CA THR A 490 88.73 16.50 51.83
C THR A 490 88.19 17.55 50.86
N GLN A 491 89.04 18.29 50.14
CA GLN A 491 88.61 19.11 48.99
C GLN A 491 88.12 18.25 47.82
N GLY A 492 88.76 17.10 47.57
CA GLY A 492 88.31 16.09 46.62
C GLY A 492 86.92 15.56 46.99
N GLU A 493 86.74 15.09 48.22
CA GLU A 493 85.44 14.62 48.76
C GLU A 493 84.37 15.71 48.64
N LYS A 494 84.67 16.96 49.03
CA LYS A 494 83.77 18.11 48.87
C LYS A 494 83.36 18.34 47.42
N SER A 495 84.28 18.17 46.47
CA SER A 495 83.96 18.33 45.04
C SER A 495 83.03 17.23 44.53
N GLN A 496 83.21 15.98 44.97
CA GLN A 496 82.35 14.84 44.62
C GLN A 496 80.95 15.00 45.24
N LEU A 497 80.85 15.43 46.50
CA LEU A 497 79.58 15.72 47.16
C LEU A 497 78.85 16.89 46.49
N GLN A 498 79.57 17.94 46.07
CA GLN A 498 78.97 19.05 45.32
C GLN A 498 78.38 18.55 43.98
N GLU A 499 79.13 17.74 43.22
CA GLU A 499 78.66 17.16 41.96
C GLU A 499 77.47 16.19 42.17
N GLN A 500 77.40 15.48 43.31
CA GLN A 500 76.22 14.69 43.69
C GLN A 500 75.01 15.58 44.02
N VAL A 501 75.21 16.67 44.77
CA VAL A 501 74.15 17.65 45.11
C VAL A 501 73.59 18.30 43.84
N ASP A 502 74.44 18.67 42.88
CA ASP A 502 73.98 19.29 41.63
C ASP A 502 73.28 18.30 40.69
N ARG A 503 73.68 17.03 40.68
CA ARG A 503 72.90 15.95 40.03
C ARG A 503 71.52 15.77 40.68
N LEU A 504 71.44 15.80 42.01
CA LEU A 504 70.16 15.68 42.73
C LEU A 504 69.26 16.89 42.48
N ARG A 505 69.79 18.12 42.48
CA ARG A 505 69.06 19.35 42.13
C ARG A 505 68.43 19.26 40.74
N GLU A 506 69.17 18.74 39.75
CA GLU A 506 68.66 18.58 38.39
C GLU A 506 67.58 17.50 38.29
N LEU A 507 67.70 16.40 39.03
CA LEU A 507 66.63 15.40 39.16
C LEU A 507 65.37 15.98 39.83
N CYS A 508 65.51 16.83 40.85
CA CYS A 508 64.37 17.53 41.46
C CYS A 508 63.65 18.43 40.45
N ARG A 509 64.37 19.30 39.72
CA ARG A 509 63.78 20.17 38.68
C ARG A 509 63.02 19.37 37.62
N ARG A 510 63.59 18.24 37.19
CA ARG A 510 62.94 17.33 36.24
C ARG A 510 61.65 16.74 36.80
N LEU A 511 61.67 16.23 38.02
CA LEU A 511 60.48 15.69 38.68
C LEU A 511 59.42 16.76 38.94
N GLU A 512 59.81 18.01 39.19
CA GLU A 512 58.90 19.17 39.30
C GLU A 512 58.26 19.52 37.96
N SER A 513 59.03 19.49 36.86
CA SER A 513 58.51 19.66 35.50
C SER A 513 57.56 18.52 35.11
N GLU A 514 57.96 17.27 35.33
CA GLU A 514 57.16 16.07 35.06
C GLU A 514 55.86 16.08 35.90
N LYS A 515 55.92 16.51 37.17
CA LYS A 515 54.73 16.76 38.01
C LYS A 515 53.84 17.86 37.43
N SER A 516 54.40 18.99 37.00
CA SER A 516 53.61 20.10 36.44
C SER A 516 52.92 19.71 35.13
N GLU A 517 53.56 18.89 34.30
CA GLU A 517 52.96 18.36 33.07
C GLU A 517 51.82 17.37 33.39
N LEU A 518 52.05 16.42 34.29
CA LEU A 518 51.01 15.48 34.75
C LEU A 518 49.81 16.19 35.40
N GLN A 519 50.05 17.29 36.12
CA GLN A 519 48.97 18.06 36.74
C GLN A 519 48.16 18.84 35.68
N GLY A 520 48.81 19.41 34.65
CA GLY A 520 48.10 19.99 33.50
C GLY A 520 47.32 18.96 32.68
N GLN A 521 47.83 17.72 32.57
CA GLN A 521 47.09 16.61 31.97
C GLN A 521 45.86 16.20 32.81
N LEU A 522 45.98 16.21 34.14
CA LEU A 522 44.87 15.93 35.06
C LEU A 522 43.78 17.01 34.98
N ASP A 523 44.16 18.29 34.95
CA ASP A 523 43.22 19.41 34.79
C ASP A 523 42.50 19.33 33.43
N GLY A 524 43.22 18.99 32.36
CA GLY A 524 42.65 18.75 31.03
C GLY A 524 41.68 17.56 31.00
N ALA A 525 41.99 16.46 31.69
CA ALA A 525 41.09 15.32 31.85
C ALA A 525 39.83 15.69 32.66
N GLY A 526 39.96 16.51 33.71
CA GLY A 526 38.83 17.04 34.46
C GLY A 526 37.90 17.91 33.62
N GLN A 527 38.45 18.75 32.74
CA GLN A 527 37.66 19.53 31.78
C GLN A 527 36.93 18.63 30.77
N GLN A 528 37.58 17.57 30.27
CA GLN A 528 36.92 16.59 29.40
C GLN A 528 35.81 15.83 30.12
N GLN A 529 36.02 15.43 31.39
CA GLN A 529 34.99 14.79 32.21
C GLN A 529 33.77 15.71 32.42
N ALA A 530 33.98 17.00 32.68
CA ALA A 530 32.90 17.98 32.82
C ALA A 530 32.12 18.17 31.51
N GLN A 531 32.82 18.25 30.36
CA GLN A 531 32.17 18.34 29.03
C GLN A 531 31.36 17.08 28.69
N LEU A 532 31.87 15.89 29.06
CA LEU A 532 31.16 14.63 28.86
C LEU A 532 29.92 14.53 29.78
N GLN A 533 30.00 15.01 31.02
CA GLN A 533 28.83 15.07 31.90
C GLN A 533 27.75 15.99 31.33
N GLU A 534 28.10 17.20 30.87
CA GLU A 534 27.15 18.13 30.23
C GLU A 534 26.56 17.55 28.93
N GLN A 535 27.24 16.61 28.25
CA GLN A 535 26.68 15.85 27.13
C GLN A 535 25.73 14.74 27.59
N ILE A 536 26.04 14.02 28.67
CA ILE A 536 25.15 13.02 29.28
C ILE A 536 23.85 13.68 29.74
N ASP A 537 23.94 14.76 30.52
CA ASP A 537 22.76 15.47 31.06
C ASP A 537 21.81 15.94 29.94
N ARG A 538 22.36 16.41 28.81
CA ARG A 538 21.58 16.76 27.60
C ARG A 538 20.92 15.55 26.96
N LEU A 539 21.66 14.45 26.78
CA LEU A 539 21.13 13.21 26.18
C LEU A 539 20.06 12.56 27.06
N GLU A 540 20.15 12.68 28.38
CA GLU A 540 19.10 12.22 29.31
C GLU A 540 17.83 13.09 29.21
N SER A 541 17.97 14.41 29.04
CA SER A 541 16.85 15.29 28.75
C SER A 541 16.18 14.97 27.39
N GLU A 542 16.96 14.79 26.33
CA GLU A 542 16.46 14.39 25.00
C GLU A 542 15.77 13.03 25.04
N LYS A 543 16.34 12.05 25.76
CA LYS A 543 15.73 10.73 26.00
C LYS A 543 14.37 10.86 26.71
N SER A 544 14.28 11.71 27.74
CA SER A 544 13.04 11.95 28.48
C SER A 544 11.95 12.55 27.58
N GLU A 545 12.30 13.53 26.73
CA GLU A 545 11.35 14.11 25.77
C GLU A 545 10.90 13.08 24.73
N LEU A 546 11.83 12.35 24.12
CA LEU A 546 11.53 11.29 23.13
C LEU A 546 10.67 10.17 23.73
N GLN A 547 10.86 9.83 25.01
CA GLN A 547 10.05 8.83 25.70
C GLN A 547 8.62 9.34 25.93
N GLY A 548 8.44 10.61 26.31
CA GLY A 548 7.11 11.25 26.36
C GLY A 548 6.41 11.35 24.99
N GLN A 549 7.18 11.59 23.92
CA GLN A 549 6.65 11.55 22.54
C GLN A 549 6.23 10.13 22.14
N LEU A 550 6.98 9.09 22.56
CA LEU A 550 6.65 7.68 22.32
C LEU A 550 5.37 7.26 23.06
N ASP A 551 5.20 7.65 24.32
CA ASP A 551 3.98 7.39 25.10
C ASP A 551 2.76 8.06 24.45
N GLY A 552 2.92 9.31 23.98
CA GLY A 552 1.88 10.03 23.23
C GLY A 552 1.52 9.34 21.90
N ALA A 553 2.50 8.80 21.17
CA ALA A 553 2.27 8.00 19.97
C ALA A 553 1.56 6.67 20.28
N GLY A 554 1.91 6.02 21.40
CA GLY A 554 1.23 4.82 21.91
C GLY A 554 -0.25 5.06 22.22
N GLN A 555 -0.58 6.19 22.85
CA GLN A 555 -1.97 6.59 23.09
C GLN A 555 -2.73 6.83 21.78
N GLN A 556 -2.12 7.49 20.79
CA GLN A 556 -2.73 7.66 19.46
C GLN A 556 -2.93 6.31 18.74
N GLN A 557 -1.98 5.38 18.85
CA GLN A 557 -2.13 4.04 18.29
C GLN A 557 -3.28 3.28 18.95
N ALA A 558 -3.44 3.35 20.27
CA ALA A 558 -4.56 2.72 20.98
C ALA A 558 -5.92 3.31 20.55
N GLN A 559 -6.02 4.63 20.39
CA GLN A 559 -7.23 5.30 19.88
C GLN A 559 -7.56 4.87 18.44
N LEU A 560 -6.56 4.75 17.57
CA LEU A 560 -6.74 4.28 16.20
C LEU A 560 -7.14 2.80 16.13
N GLN A 561 -6.57 1.94 16.98
CA GLN A 561 -6.97 0.54 17.08
C GLN A 561 -8.43 0.38 17.50
N GLU A 562 -8.90 1.18 18.47
CA GLU A 562 -10.30 1.14 18.91
C GLU A 562 -11.27 1.69 17.85
N LEU A 563 -10.88 2.75 17.12
CA LEU A 563 -11.64 3.22 15.95
C LEU A 563 -11.72 2.15 14.85
N CYS A 564 -10.64 1.41 14.59
CA CYS A 564 -10.67 0.28 13.65
C CYS A 564 -11.64 -0.82 14.09
N ARG A 565 -11.58 -1.26 15.37
CA ARG A 565 -12.53 -2.27 15.91
C ARG A 565 -13.98 -1.85 15.74
N ARG A 566 -14.28 -0.58 16.05
CA ARG A 566 -15.63 -0.02 15.86
C ARG A 566 -16.07 -0.04 14.40
N LEU A 567 -15.23 0.42 13.48
CA LEU A 567 -15.52 0.39 12.04
C LEU A 567 -15.67 -1.04 11.50
N GLU A 568 -14.97 -2.02 12.07
CA GLU A 568 -15.14 -3.43 11.74
C GLU A 568 -16.46 -4.01 12.27
N SER A 569 -16.91 -3.58 13.46
CA SER A 569 -18.25 -3.92 13.99
C SER A 569 -19.37 -3.30 13.14
N GLU A 570 -19.30 -2.00 12.88
CA GLU A 570 -20.27 -1.24 12.05
C GLU A 570 -20.34 -1.85 10.63
N LYS A 571 -19.20 -2.27 10.06
CA LYS A 571 -19.13 -3.00 8.78
C LYS A 571 -19.79 -4.38 8.85
N SER A 572 -19.61 -5.13 9.93
CA SER A 572 -20.22 -6.47 10.11
C SER A 572 -21.73 -6.38 10.25
N GLU A 573 -22.23 -5.37 10.98
CA GLU A 573 -23.66 -5.08 11.10
C GLU A 573 -24.28 -4.72 9.73
N LEU A 574 -23.67 -3.81 8.99
CA LEU A 574 -24.11 -3.43 7.63
C LEU A 574 -24.05 -4.61 6.63
N GLN A 575 -23.11 -5.54 6.79
CA GLN A 575 -23.08 -6.78 6.01
C GLN A 575 -24.28 -7.68 6.37
N GLY A 576 -24.61 -7.83 7.65
CA GLY A 576 -25.79 -8.56 8.11
C GLY A 576 -27.11 -7.93 7.64
N GLU A 577 -27.21 -6.59 7.60
CA GLU A 577 -28.38 -5.90 7.04
C GLU A 577 -28.50 -6.09 5.53
N ARG A 578 -27.40 -5.95 4.78
CA ARG A 578 -27.35 -6.25 3.34
C ARG A 578 -27.83 -7.67 3.05
N ASP A 579 -27.36 -8.64 3.81
CA ASP A 579 -27.66 -10.06 3.54
C ASP A 579 -29.13 -10.39 3.86
N ARG A 580 -29.71 -9.82 4.93
CA ARG A 580 -31.16 -9.86 5.18
C ARG A 580 -31.97 -9.23 4.04
N ALA A 581 -31.54 -8.08 3.53
CA ALA A 581 -32.22 -7.41 2.42
C ALA A 581 -32.15 -8.22 1.12
N LEU A 582 -31.03 -8.91 0.85
CA LEU A 582 -30.92 -9.84 -0.28
C LEU A 582 -31.86 -11.04 -0.12
N THR A 583 -32.01 -11.60 1.09
CA THR A 583 -33.02 -12.66 1.35
C THR A 583 -34.44 -12.16 1.08
N GLN A 584 -34.81 -10.97 1.57
CA GLN A 584 -36.14 -10.38 1.34
C GLN A 584 -36.42 -10.10 -0.15
N ILE A 585 -35.41 -9.68 -0.93
CA ILE A 585 -35.53 -9.50 -2.38
C ILE A 585 -35.77 -10.85 -3.08
N GLN A 586 -35.10 -11.92 -2.64
CA GLN A 586 -35.31 -13.26 -3.17
C GLN A 586 -36.72 -13.79 -2.84
N GLU A 587 -37.15 -13.69 -1.58
CA GLU A 587 -38.50 -14.06 -1.13
C GLU A 587 -39.60 -13.31 -1.92
N ALA A 588 -39.42 -12.01 -2.15
CA ALA A 588 -40.33 -11.21 -2.97
C ALA A 588 -40.32 -11.61 -4.46
N SER A 589 -39.17 -12.02 -4.99
CA SER A 589 -39.04 -12.54 -6.36
C SER A 589 -39.76 -13.89 -6.53
N ASP A 590 -39.61 -14.80 -5.56
CA ASP A 590 -40.26 -16.11 -5.59
C ASP A 590 -41.78 -15.99 -5.39
N ALA A 591 -42.23 -15.12 -4.49
CA ALA A 591 -43.64 -14.77 -4.35
C ALA A 591 -44.23 -14.14 -5.62
N LYS A 592 -43.47 -13.28 -6.32
CA LYS A 592 -43.85 -12.72 -7.63
C LYS A 592 -44.01 -13.83 -8.67
N ALA A 593 -43.07 -14.76 -8.77
CA ALA A 593 -43.14 -15.89 -9.70
C ALA A 593 -44.35 -16.80 -9.41
N GLN A 594 -44.68 -17.02 -8.13
CA GLN A 594 -45.88 -17.75 -7.72
C GLN A 594 -47.17 -17.02 -8.13
N LEU A 595 -47.24 -15.69 -7.97
CA LEU A 595 -48.38 -14.87 -8.41
C LEU A 595 -48.53 -14.85 -9.95
N GLU A 596 -47.42 -14.80 -10.70
CA GLU A 596 -47.43 -14.89 -12.16
C GLU A 596 -47.93 -16.27 -12.65
N SER A 597 -47.56 -17.34 -11.96
CA SER A 597 -48.08 -18.69 -12.19
C SER A 597 -49.58 -18.80 -11.89
N GLN A 598 -50.05 -18.23 -10.77
CA GLN A 598 -51.48 -18.16 -10.45
C GLN A 598 -52.28 -17.36 -11.49
N LEU A 599 -51.77 -16.21 -11.92
CA LEU A 599 -52.38 -15.40 -12.99
C LEU A 599 -52.48 -16.16 -14.32
N ALA A 600 -51.49 -16.99 -14.66
CA ALA A 600 -51.56 -17.86 -15.82
C ALA A 600 -52.67 -18.93 -15.68
N GLN A 601 -52.75 -19.60 -14.52
CA GLN A 601 -53.81 -20.58 -14.25
C GLN A 601 -55.21 -19.96 -14.29
N THR A 602 -55.41 -18.79 -13.69
CA THR A 602 -56.70 -18.08 -13.70
C THR A 602 -57.08 -17.61 -15.11
N ARG A 603 -56.12 -17.26 -15.99
CA ARG A 603 -56.40 -16.98 -17.40
C ARG A 603 -56.90 -18.22 -18.14
N THR A 604 -56.25 -19.36 -18.00
CA THR A 604 -56.72 -20.61 -18.63
C THR A 604 -58.08 -21.06 -18.09
N GLN A 605 -58.37 -20.83 -16.79
CA GLN A 605 -59.70 -21.04 -16.22
C GLN A 605 -60.74 -20.09 -16.83
N LEU A 606 -60.40 -18.82 -17.05
CA LEU A 606 -61.28 -17.85 -17.70
C LEU A 606 -61.57 -18.25 -19.16
N GLU A 607 -60.54 -18.60 -19.93
CA GLU A 607 -60.66 -19.11 -21.31
C GLU A 607 -61.58 -20.35 -21.36
N GLN A 608 -61.45 -21.26 -20.39
CA GLN A 608 -62.32 -22.44 -20.28
C GLN A 608 -63.79 -22.07 -19.97
N VAL A 609 -64.02 -21.10 -19.07
CA VAL A 609 -65.36 -20.61 -18.73
C VAL A 609 -65.99 -19.81 -19.89
N GLU A 610 -65.21 -19.05 -20.65
CA GLU A 610 -65.69 -18.37 -21.86
C GLU A 610 -66.02 -19.37 -22.98
N GLY A 611 -65.22 -20.44 -23.11
CA GLY A 611 -65.55 -21.59 -23.95
C GLY A 611 -66.89 -22.24 -23.55
N GLN A 612 -67.08 -22.55 -22.26
CA GLN A 612 -68.35 -23.07 -21.73
C GLN A 612 -69.52 -22.11 -21.99
N ARG A 613 -69.33 -20.79 -21.81
CA ARG A 613 -70.37 -19.79 -22.13
C ARG A 613 -70.72 -19.82 -23.61
N SER A 614 -69.73 -19.89 -24.51
CA SER A 614 -69.97 -19.97 -25.96
C SER A 614 -70.74 -21.23 -26.37
N GLN A 615 -70.51 -22.35 -25.68
CA GLN A 615 -71.26 -23.59 -25.90
C GLN A 615 -72.71 -23.44 -25.42
N LEU A 616 -72.93 -22.87 -24.23
CA LEU A 616 -74.27 -22.60 -23.70
C LEU A 616 -75.04 -21.59 -24.55
N ASP A 617 -74.38 -20.56 -25.10
CA ASP A 617 -74.97 -19.62 -26.05
C ASP A 617 -75.41 -20.31 -27.35
N ALA A 618 -74.63 -21.27 -27.85
CA ALA A 618 -74.96 -22.08 -29.02
C ALA A 618 -76.10 -23.08 -28.73
N GLU A 619 -76.10 -23.74 -27.58
CA GLU A 619 -77.20 -24.60 -27.12
C GLU A 619 -78.49 -23.81 -26.94
N LEU A 620 -78.42 -22.60 -26.37
CA LEU A 620 -79.55 -21.68 -26.25
C LEU A 620 -80.08 -21.23 -27.62
N ALA A 621 -79.20 -21.01 -28.61
CA ALA A 621 -79.60 -20.70 -29.99
C ALA A 621 -80.29 -21.91 -30.67
N ALA A 622 -79.80 -23.13 -30.43
CA ALA A 622 -80.44 -24.36 -30.91
C ALA A 622 -81.83 -24.56 -30.27
N VAL A 623 -81.96 -24.34 -28.96
CA VAL A 623 -83.25 -24.39 -28.25
C VAL A 623 -84.24 -23.34 -28.76
N LYS A 624 -83.79 -22.09 -29.01
CA LYS A 624 -84.63 -21.05 -29.64
C LYS A 624 -85.09 -21.45 -31.04
N THR A 625 -84.21 -22.07 -31.82
CA THR A 625 -84.55 -22.57 -33.17
C THR A 625 -85.60 -23.70 -33.08
N ALA A 626 -85.41 -24.65 -32.17
CA ALA A 626 -86.39 -25.70 -31.89
C ALA A 626 -87.74 -25.15 -31.39
N GLN A 627 -87.72 -24.09 -30.57
CA GLN A 627 -88.93 -23.38 -30.16
C GLN A 627 -89.66 -22.79 -31.37
N THR A 628 -88.98 -22.04 -32.24
CA THR A 628 -89.62 -21.49 -33.46
C THR A 628 -90.17 -22.57 -34.39
N GLN A 629 -89.53 -23.76 -34.42
CA GLN A 629 -90.06 -24.91 -35.15
C GLN A 629 -91.34 -25.44 -34.51
N VAL A 630 -91.42 -25.56 -33.18
CA VAL A 630 -92.63 -25.98 -32.46
C VAL A 630 -93.75 -24.95 -32.59
N ASP A 631 -93.44 -23.65 -32.54
CA ASP A 631 -94.42 -22.58 -32.78
C ASP A 631 -95.00 -22.66 -34.20
N SER A 632 -94.15 -22.96 -35.21
CA SER A 632 -94.63 -23.18 -36.59
C SER A 632 -95.52 -24.42 -36.73
N GLN A 633 -95.24 -25.49 -35.96
CA GLN A 633 -96.07 -26.70 -35.92
C GLN A 633 -97.40 -26.45 -35.19
N LEU A 634 -97.42 -25.60 -34.15
CA LEU A 634 -98.63 -25.18 -33.47
C LEU A 634 -99.54 -24.34 -34.37
N GLU A 635 -98.99 -23.41 -35.16
CA GLU A 635 -99.77 -22.67 -36.16
C GLU A 635 -100.28 -23.57 -37.29
N ALA A 636 -99.48 -24.53 -37.78
CA ALA A 636 -99.94 -25.53 -38.73
C ALA A 636 -101.10 -26.38 -38.17
N ALA A 637 -101.01 -26.81 -36.91
CA ALA A 637 -102.05 -27.56 -36.23
C ALA A 637 -103.32 -26.71 -35.96
N ARG A 638 -103.17 -25.41 -35.63
CA ARG A 638 -104.29 -24.46 -35.50
C ARG A 638 -105.03 -24.29 -36.84
N SER A 639 -104.29 -24.15 -37.94
CA SER A 639 -104.84 -24.06 -39.29
C SER A 639 -105.61 -25.32 -39.67
N GLN A 640 -105.05 -26.51 -39.41
CA GLN A 640 -105.74 -27.79 -39.60
C GLN A 640 -107.01 -27.91 -38.74
N LEU A 641 -106.96 -27.49 -37.47
CA LEU A 641 -108.14 -27.49 -36.59
C LEU A 641 -109.24 -26.58 -37.14
N ALA A 642 -108.90 -25.35 -37.57
CA ALA A 642 -109.85 -24.42 -38.17
C ALA A 642 -110.47 -24.96 -39.47
N GLN A 643 -109.70 -25.66 -40.30
CA GLN A 643 -110.22 -26.35 -41.48
C GLN A 643 -111.21 -27.46 -41.08
N ILE A 644 -110.88 -28.29 -40.09
CA ILE A 644 -111.77 -29.35 -39.58
C ILE A 644 -113.06 -28.74 -38.99
N GLU A 645 -113.00 -27.59 -38.33
CA GLU A 645 -114.19 -26.90 -37.83
C GLU A 645 -115.07 -26.32 -38.95
N GLN A 646 -114.46 -25.83 -40.05
CA GLN A 646 -115.20 -25.41 -41.25
C GLN A 646 -115.83 -26.60 -41.99
N GLU A 647 -115.14 -27.73 -42.08
CA GLU A 647 -115.68 -28.98 -42.62
C GLU A 647 -116.85 -29.50 -41.77
N ARG A 648 -116.72 -29.44 -40.43
CA ARG A 648 -117.81 -29.74 -39.48
C ARG A 648 -119.02 -28.81 -39.69
N ALA A 649 -118.80 -27.52 -39.92
CA ALA A 649 -119.88 -26.56 -40.19
C ALA A 649 -120.60 -26.85 -41.53
N ASN A 650 -119.85 -27.18 -42.58
CA ASN A 650 -120.41 -27.60 -43.87
C ASN A 650 -121.26 -28.88 -43.73
N LEU A 651 -120.75 -29.89 -43.02
CA LEU A 651 -121.48 -31.13 -42.74
C LEU A 651 -122.75 -30.89 -41.88
N GLN A 652 -122.71 -29.94 -40.94
CA GLN A 652 -123.90 -29.52 -40.19
C GLN A 652 -124.95 -28.83 -41.09
N SER A 653 -124.53 -28.04 -42.09
CA SER A 653 -125.45 -27.47 -43.08
C SER A 653 -126.11 -28.56 -43.94
N GLN A 654 -125.33 -29.51 -44.45
CA GLN A 654 -125.82 -30.64 -45.23
C GLN A 654 -126.79 -31.53 -44.42
N LEU A 655 -126.54 -31.72 -43.12
CA LEU A 655 -127.49 -32.40 -42.23
C LEU A 655 -128.78 -31.59 -42.00
N GLY A 656 -128.71 -30.26 -42.03
CA GLY A 656 -129.89 -29.37 -42.03
C GLY A 656 -130.73 -29.51 -43.30
N GLU A 657 -130.10 -29.43 -44.46
CA GLU A 657 -130.73 -29.63 -45.78
C GLU A 657 -131.37 -31.02 -45.89
N THR A 658 -130.66 -32.07 -45.47
CA THR A 658 -131.15 -33.46 -45.48
C THR A 658 -132.38 -33.63 -44.56
N ARG A 659 -132.43 -32.95 -43.41
CA ARG A 659 -133.61 -32.93 -42.53
C ARG A 659 -134.79 -32.18 -43.14
N ALA A 660 -134.54 -31.08 -43.85
CA ALA A 660 -135.60 -30.36 -44.57
C ALA A 660 -136.19 -31.21 -45.71
N GLN A 661 -135.36 -31.94 -46.45
CA GLN A 661 -135.79 -32.92 -47.45
C GLN A 661 -136.61 -34.05 -46.81
N LEU A 662 -136.18 -34.58 -45.66
CA LEU A 662 -136.93 -35.59 -44.92
C LEU A 662 -138.33 -35.08 -44.53
N GLN A 663 -138.45 -33.88 -43.98
CA GLN A 663 -139.75 -33.27 -43.64
C GLN A 663 -140.65 -33.07 -44.87
N GLN A 664 -140.09 -32.70 -46.03
CA GLN A 664 -140.86 -32.64 -47.28
C GLN A 664 -141.36 -34.03 -47.71
N THR A 665 -140.55 -35.08 -47.55
CA THR A 665 -141.02 -36.46 -47.82
C THR A 665 -142.07 -36.95 -46.83
N GLU A 666 -141.99 -36.57 -45.55
CA GLU A 666 -143.01 -36.87 -44.53
C GLU A 666 -144.35 -36.16 -44.83
N GLN A 667 -144.30 -34.88 -45.26
CA GLN A 667 -145.48 -34.16 -45.74
C GLN A 667 -146.10 -34.85 -46.97
N ALA A 668 -145.31 -35.13 -48.00
CA ALA A 668 -145.78 -35.82 -49.21
C ALA A 668 -146.37 -37.21 -48.91
N GLN A 669 -145.80 -37.94 -47.94
CA GLN A 669 -146.36 -39.22 -47.48
C GLN A 669 -147.73 -39.05 -46.80
N SER A 670 -147.90 -38.02 -45.96
CA SER A 670 -149.21 -37.73 -45.34
C SER A 670 -150.27 -37.33 -46.36
N GLU A 671 -149.88 -36.61 -47.41
CA GLU A 671 -150.75 -36.18 -48.50
C GLU A 671 -151.17 -37.36 -49.39
N LEU A 672 -150.25 -38.29 -49.67
CA LEU A 672 -150.53 -39.60 -50.29
C LEU A 672 -151.45 -40.50 -49.45
N GLN A 673 -151.31 -40.48 -48.12
CA GLN A 673 -152.24 -41.21 -47.23
C GLN A 673 -153.66 -40.64 -47.29
N SER A 674 -153.81 -39.31 -47.30
CA SER A 674 -155.11 -38.64 -47.51
C SER A 674 -155.76 -39.04 -48.84
N GLN A 675 -154.98 -39.06 -49.93
CA GLN A 675 -155.46 -39.48 -51.26
C GLN A 675 -155.88 -40.96 -51.29
N LEU A 676 -155.15 -41.85 -50.61
CA LEU A 676 -155.52 -43.27 -50.48
C LEU A 676 -156.83 -43.46 -49.71
N GLU A 677 -157.03 -42.73 -48.62
CA GLU A 677 -158.24 -42.80 -47.80
C GLU A 677 -159.46 -42.28 -48.58
N GLN A 678 -159.31 -41.17 -49.31
CA GLN A 678 -160.34 -40.61 -50.19
C GLN A 678 -160.69 -41.57 -51.35
N THR A 679 -159.70 -42.23 -51.95
CA THR A 679 -159.89 -43.24 -53.01
C THR A 679 -160.61 -44.49 -52.46
N ARG A 680 -160.31 -44.88 -51.22
CA ARG A 680 -160.98 -46.00 -50.53
C ARG A 680 -162.47 -45.71 -50.31
N THR A 681 -162.82 -44.48 -49.92
CA THR A 681 -164.23 -44.07 -49.78
C THR A 681 -165.00 -44.12 -51.11
N GLN A 682 -164.35 -43.76 -52.22
CA GLN A 682 -164.96 -43.88 -53.56
C GLN A 682 -165.17 -45.34 -53.98
N LEU A 683 -164.26 -46.25 -53.60
CA LEU A 683 -164.37 -47.68 -53.91
C LEU A 683 -165.52 -48.39 -53.18
N GLU A 684 -165.82 -47.99 -51.95
CA GLU A 684 -166.97 -48.54 -51.21
C GLU A 684 -168.31 -48.09 -51.84
N GLN A 685 -168.40 -46.86 -52.35
CA GLN A 685 -169.61 -46.34 -53.03
C GLN A 685 -169.94 -47.08 -54.34
N VAL A 686 -168.95 -47.67 -55.02
CA VAL A 686 -169.20 -48.47 -56.23
C VAL A 686 -169.78 -49.85 -55.90
N ARG A 687 -169.52 -50.39 -54.70
CA ARG A 687 -169.95 -51.74 -54.29
C ARG A 687 -171.44 -51.89 -54.03
N GLU A 688 -172.17 -50.81 -53.76
CA GLU A 688 -173.62 -50.86 -53.56
C GLU A 688 -174.43 -50.88 -54.87
N THR A 689 -173.81 -50.53 -56.00
CA THR A 689 -174.51 -50.43 -57.30
C THR A 689 -175.19 -51.72 -57.82
N PRO A 690 -174.75 -52.96 -57.53
CA PRO A 690 -175.45 -54.16 -58.00
C PRO A 690 -176.85 -54.34 -57.40
N SER A 691 -177.10 -53.88 -56.16
CA SER A 691 -178.40 -54.03 -55.51
C SER A 691 -179.47 -53.15 -56.15
N GLN A 692 -179.10 -51.93 -56.56
CA GLN A 692 -180.00 -50.96 -57.18
C GLN A 692 -180.48 -51.38 -58.58
N LEU A 693 -179.71 -52.21 -59.30
CA LEU A 693 -180.11 -52.75 -60.60
C LEU A 693 -180.97 -54.02 -60.47
N GLN A 694 -180.67 -54.90 -59.50
CA GLN A 694 -181.53 -56.05 -59.22
C GLN A 694 -182.94 -55.60 -58.78
N GLU A 695 -183.01 -54.61 -57.89
CA GLU A 695 -184.28 -54.06 -57.41
C GLU A 695 -185.12 -53.42 -58.54
N GLN A 696 -184.49 -52.89 -59.60
CA GLN A 696 -185.21 -52.38 -60.77
C GLN A 696 -185.77 -53.51 -61.66
N ILE A 697 -185.06 -54.64 -61.80
CA ILE A 697 -185.54 -55.79 -62.57
C ILE A 697 -186.75 -56.43 -61.88
N ASP A 698 -186.68 -56.65 -60.57
CA ASP A 698 -187.77 -57.26 -59.79
C ASP A 698 -189.02 -56.35 -59.79
N ARG A 699 -188.84 -55.02 -59.72
CA ARG A 699 -189.93 -54.04 -59.87
C ARG A 699 -190.56 -54.06 -61.27
N LEU A 700 -189.77 -54.17 -62.35
CA LEU A 700 -190.29 -54.22 -63.72
C LEU A 700 -191.02 -55.53 -64.03
N GLN A 701 -190.57 -56.66 -63.46
CA GLN A 701 -191.29 -57.93 -63.57
C GLN A 701 -192.62 -57.90 -62.78
N GLY A 702 -192.62 -57.35 -61.57
CA GLY A 702 -193.86 -57.12 -60.80
C GLY A 702 -194.87 -56.22 -61.52
N GLN A 703 -194.40 -55.14 -62.17
CA GLN A 703 -195.27 -54.23 -62.94
C GLN A 703 -195.91 -54.88 -64.17
N LEU A 704 -195.31 -55.93 -64.75
CA LEU A 704 -195.92 -56.68 -65.85
C LEU A 704 -197.02 -57.63 -65.35
N GLU A 705 -196.82 -58.32 -64.23
CA GLU A 705 -197.88 -59.14 -63.62
C GLU A 705 -199.05 -58.30 -63.09
N GLU A 706 -198.76 -57.12 -62.54
CA GLU A 706 -199.79 -56.18 -62.09
C GLU A 706 -200.59 -55.61 -63.27
N SER A 707 -199.94 -55.36 -64.41
CA SER A 707 -200.60 -54.97 -65.66
C SER A 707 -201.47 -56.11 -66.23
N GLY A 708 -201.02 -57.36 -66.12
CA GLY A 708 -201.83 -58.54 -66.48
C GLY A 708 -203.09 -58.67 -65.62
N ARG A 709 -202.98 -58.46 -64.30
CA ARG A 709 -204.14 -58.49 -63.39
C ARG A 709 -205.10 -57.32 -63.63
N LYS A 710 -204.60 -56.12 -63.93
CA LYS A 710 -205.42 -54.95 -64.27
C LYS A 710 -206.15 -55.06 -65.61
N ASN A 711 -205.60 -55.80 -66.59
CA ASN A 711 -206.34 -56.12 -67.82
C ASN A 711 -207.41 -57.19 -67.60
N ALA A 712 -207.19 -58.19 -66.74
CA ALA A 712 -208.24 -59.14 -66.37
C ALA A 712 -209.43 -58.46 -65.63
N ASP A 713 -209.16 -57.40 -64.86
CA ASP A 713 -210.21 -56.56 -64.28
C ASP A 713 -210.93 -55.70 -65.34
N LEU A 714 -210.24 -55.26 -66.40
CA LEU A 714 -210.86 -54.62 -67.55
C LEU A 714 -211.71 -55.59 -68.38
N ASP A 715 -211.30 -56.86 -68.53
CA ASP A 715 -212.14 -57.91 -69.12
C ASP A 715 -213.37 -58.19 -68.25
N SER A 716 -213.24 -58.16 -66.92
CA SER A 716 -214.38 -58.23 -65.98
C SER A 716 -215.33 -57.04 -66.16
N HIS A 717 -214.82 -55.82 -66.28
CA HIS A 717 -215.62 -54.63 -66.54
C HIS A 717 -216.22 -54.58 -67.96
N LEU A 718 -215.56 -55.16 -68.97
CA LEU A 718 -216.12 -55.33 -70.32
C LEU A 718 -217.19 -56.42 -70.37
N ALA A 719 -217.01 -57.53 -69.64
CA ALA A 719 -218.04 -58.56 -69.48
C ALA A 719 -219.26 -58.02 -68.74
N GLN A 720 -219.07 -57.23 -67.67
CA GLN A 720 -220.16 -56.52 -66.97
C GLN A 720 -220.78 -55.43 -67.86
N SER A 721 -220.00 -54.73 -68.69
CA SER A 721 -220.51 -53.74 -69.64
C SER A 721 -221.33 -54.40 -70.77
N HIS A 722 -220.93 -55.57 -71.27
CA HIS A 722 -221.72 -56.34 -72.25
C HIS A 722 -222.93 -57.04 -71.63
N ALA A 723 -222.86 -57.50 -70.38
CA ALA A 723 -224.02 -57.97 -69.63
C ALA A 723 -225.01 -56.83 -69.38
N ALA A 724 -224.52 -55.65 -68.99
CA ALA A 724 -225.32 -54.43 -68.87
C ALA A 724 -225.83 -53.94 -70.22
N GLN A 725 -225.10 -54.14 -71.33
CA GLN A 725 -225.58 -53.83 -72.68
C GLN A 725 -226.68 -54.80 -73.10
N SER A 726 -226.57 -56.09 -72.77
CA SER A 726 -227.62 -57.09 -72.96
C SER A 726 -228.87 -56.75 -72.15
N ASP A 727 -228.73 -56.40 -70.87
CA ASP A 727 -229.87 -56.06 -70.02
C ASP A 727 -230.45 -54.67 -70.33
N LEU A 728 -229.63 -53.69 -70.70
CA LEU A 728 -230.10 -52.39 -71.21
C LEU A 728 -230.73 -52.53 -72.60
N GLN A 729 -230.41 -53.57 -73.38
CA GLN A 729 -231.05 -53.87 -74.67
C GLN A 729 -232.31 -54.76 -74.51
N SER A 730 -232.41 -55.55 -73.45
CA SER A 730 -233.66 -56.13 -72.92
C SER A 730 -234.60 -55.03 -72.40
N GLN A 731 -234.06 -54.02 -71.71
CA GLN A 731 -234.79 -52.82 -71.34
C GLN A 731 -235.09 -51.96 -72.57
N LEU A 732 -234.23 -51.92 -73.59
CA LEU A 732 -234.51 -51.26 -74.87
C LEU A 732 -235.65 -51.96 -75.61
N SER A 733 -235.71 -53.29 -75.63
CA SER A 733 -236.85 -54.02 -76.21
C SER A 733 -238.12 -53.81 -75.40
N GLN A 734 -238.07 -53.81 -74.06
CA GLN A 734 -239.23 -53.43 -73.24
C GLN A 734 -239.64 -51.95 -73.43
N VAL A 735 -238.71 -51.05 -73.74
CA VAL A 735 -238.99 -49.64 -74.09
C VAL A 735 -239.49 -49.53 -75.53
N GLN A 736 -239.09 -50.41 -76.44
CA GLN A 736 -239.60 -50.49 -77.82
C GLN A 736 -240.99 -51.14 -77.88
N ASP A 737 -241.28 -52.13 -77.04
CA ASP A 737 -242.62 -52.72 -76.84
C ASP A 737 -243.54 -51.69 -76.17
N LYS A 738 -243.05 -50.95 -75.16
CA LYS A 738 -243.79 -49.79 -74.61
C LYS A 738 -243.91 -48.65 -75.61
N LEU A 739 -242.97 -48.47 -76.55
CA LEU A 739 -243.09 -47.50 -77.64
C LEU A 739 -244.09 -47.98 -78.69
N GLN A 740 -244.21 -49.28 -78.96
CA GLN A 740 -245.30 -49.86 -79.76
C GLN A 740 -246.65 -49.70 -79.04
N GLN A 741 -246.70 -49.94 -77.72
CA GLN A 741 -247.90 -49.75 -76.91
C GLN A 741 -248.34 -48.27 -76.92
N VAL A 742 -247.42 -47.32 -76.71
CA VAL A 742 -247.67 -45.89 -76.83
C VAL A 742 -247.98 -45.46 -78.27
N GLN A 743 -247.49 -46.17 -79.30
CA GLN A 743 -247.89 -45.97 -80.70
C GLN A 743 -249.27 -46.55 -81.02
N GLN A 744 -249.69 -47.64 -80.36
CA GLN A 744 -251.06 -48.18 -80.39
C GLN A 744 -252.05 -47.26 -79.67
N GLU A 745 -251.66 -46.72 -78.52
CA GLU A 745 -252.41 -45.68 -77.81
C GLU A 745 -252.46 -44.39 -78.65
N ARG A 746 -251.39 -44.05 -79.39
CA ARG A 746 -251.39 -42.94 -80.35
C ARG A 746 -252.32 -43.20 -81.53
N THR A 747 -252.39 -44.39 -82.12
CA THR A 747 -253.38 -44.69 -83.17
C THR A 747 -254.80 -44.64 -82.61
N GLN A 748 -255.07 -45.21 -81.43
CA GLN A 748 -256.38 -45.07 -80.77
C GLN A 748 -256.76 -43.62 -80.47
N LEU A 749 -255.79 -42.77 -80.10
CA LEU A 749 -256.01 -41.34 -79.86
C LEU A 749 -256.12 -40.51 -81.15
N GLN A 750 -255.52 -40.95 -82.26
CA GLN A 750 -255.71 -40.32 -83.57
C GLN A 750 -257.08 -40.67 -84.17
N GLU A 751 -257.49 -41.94 -84.11
CA GLU A 751 -258.83 -42.41 -84.52
C GLU A 751 -259.93 -41.67 -83.71
N ARG A 752 -259.77 -41.62 -82.39
CA ARG A 752 -260.68 -40.89 -81.49
C ARG A 752 -260.58 -39.37 -81.60
N LEU A 753 -259.54 -38.83 -82.23
CA LEU A 753 -259.44 -37.40 -82.41
C LEU A 753 -260.53 -36.94 -83.38
N LYS A 754 -260.56 -37.48 -84.60
CA LYS A 754 -261.12 -36.75 -85.74
C LYS A 754 -261.67 -37.66 -86.86
N GLN A 755 -262.86 -38.26 -86.75
CA GLN A 755 -263.98 -38.14 -85.78
C GLN A 755 -264.54 -36.73 -85.56
N TYR A 756 -264.10 -35.97 -84.53
CA TYR A 756 -264.46 -34.55 -84.35
C TYR A 756 -264.17 -33.62 -85.56
N GLU A 757 -263.52 -34.05 -86.65
CA GLU A 757 -263.45 -33.25 -87.90
C GLU A 757 -264.57 -33.55 -88.91
N SER A 758 -265.17 -34.74 -88.85
CA SER A 758 -266.49 -35.01 -89.44
C SER A 758 -267.57 -34.20 -88.70
N ASP A 759 -267.45 -34.13 -87.37
CA ASP A 759 -268.31 -33.30 -86.54
C ASP A 759 -267.92 -31.80 -86.65
N ARG A 760 -266.68 -31.47 -87.07
CA ARG A 760 -266.25 -30.13 -87.53
C ARG A 760 -266.80 -29.80 -88.93
N THR A 761 -268.11 -29.94 -89.00
CA THR A 761 -269.02 -28.93 -89.53
C THR A 761 -269.04 -28.80 -91.05
N THR A 762 -270.04 -29.30 -91.78
CA THR A 762 -271.45 -29.65 -91.42
C THR A 762 -272.28 -28.44 -90.93
N ALA A 763 -271.73 -27.59 -90.06
CA ALA A 763 -272.15 -26.19 -89.89
C ALA A 763 -271.52 -25.24 -90.93
N GLU A 764 -270.33 -25.52 -91.50
CA GLU A 764 -269.85 -24.74 -92.66
C GLU A 764 -270.77 -24.93 -93.88
N SER A 765 -271.38 -26.11 -94.04
CA SER A 765 -272.47 -26.31 -95.01
C SER A 765 -273.81 -25.69 -94.61
N GLN A 766 -273.97 -25.17 -93.38
CA GLN A 766 -275.17 -24.40 -92.98
C GLN A 766 -274.97 -22.87 -93.11
N MET A 767 -273.77 -22.41 -93.44
CA MET A 767 -273.55 -21.05 -93.99
C MET A 767 -274.02 -20.90 -95.45
N VAL A 768 -274.55 -21.96 -96.08
CA VAL A 768 -275.07 -22.01 -97.46
C VAL A 768 -276.02 -20.89 -97.84
N SER A 769 -276.84 -20.36 -96.92
CA SER A 769 -278.10 -19.69 -97.28
C SER A 769 -278.12 -18.16 -97.30
N TYR A 770 -277.16 -17.45 -96.68
CA TYR A 770 -277.38 -16.02 -96.32
C TYR A 770 -276.44 -14.97 -96.93
N THR A 771 -275.51 -15.34 -97.83
CA THR A 771 -274.74 -14.34 -98.62
C THR A 771 -274.95 -14.41 -100.12
N GLU A 772 -275.76 -15.34 -100.62
CA GLU A 772 -276.39 -15.21 -101.95
C GLU A 772 -277.35 -14.00 -101.97
N GLU A 773 -277.97 -13.69 -100.82
CA GLU A 773 -278.62 -12.41 -100.51
C GLU A 773 -277.69 -11.34 -99.89
N ARG A 774 -276.37 -11.38 -100.17
CA ARG A 774 -275.48 -10.20 -100.06
C ARG A 774 -274.70 -9.87 -101.34
N SER A 775 -275.33 -9.75 -102.51
CA SER A 775 -276.77 -9.78 -102.80
C SER A 775 -276.96 -9.57 -104.30
N GLN A 776 -278.18 -9.81 -104.77
CA GLN A 776 -278.94 -8.80 -105.51
C GLN A 776 -278.34 -7.37 -105.41
N LEU A 777 -278.05 -6.72 -106.54
CA LEU A 777 -277.46 -5.37 -106.58
C LEU A 777 -276.06 -5.33 -105.89
N ALA A 778 -275.56 -4.23 -105.32
CA ALA A 778 -275.18 -3.01 -106.04
C ALA A 778 -274.15 -3.33 -107.15
N LYS A 779 -274.51 -4.14 -108.15
CA LYS A 779 -275.18 -3.75 -109.40
C LYS A 779 -274.40 -2.83 -110.35
N GLN A 780 -273.37 -2.14 -109.89
CA GLN A 780 -272.66 -1.15 -110.70
C GLN A 780 -271.47 -1.84 -111.39
N LEU A 781 -271.49 -2.10 -112.70
CA LEU A 781 -272.12 -1.31 -113.80
C LEU A 781 -271.69 0.17 -113.75
N GLU A 782 -270.53 0.44 -113.16
CA GLU A 782 -269.75 1.69 -113.21
C GLU A 782 -268.39 1.37 -112.56
N GLN A 783 -267.40 0.84 -113.28
CA GLN A 783 -267.31 0.56 -114.72
C GLN A 783 -267.02 -0.95 -114.95
N ALA A 784 -267.47 -1.63 -116.01
CA ALA A 784 -267.32 -1.34 -117.44
C ALA A 784 -265.83 -1.20 -117.86
N GLN A 785 -265.48 -1.72 -119.05
CA GLN A 785 -264.36 -1.28 -119.90
C GLN A 785 -262.96 -1.11 -119.21
N SER A 786 -261.92 -1.90 -119.50
CA SER A 786 -261.69 -2.69 -120.72
C SER A 786 -260.35 -3.45 -120.70
N GLN A 787 -260.19 -4.42 -121.62
CA GLN A 787 -258.92 -5.03 -122.10
C GLN A 787 -258.05 -5.87 -121.13
N GLY A 788 -257.16 -6.67 -121.73
CA GLY A 788 -255.75 -6.69 -121.27
C GLY A 788 -255.20 -7.91 -120.54
N LYS A 789 -254.99 -9.09 -121.14
CA LYS A 789 -255.59 -9.70 -122.33
C LYS A 789 -255.40 -11.23 -122.27
N LEU A 790 -256.52 -11.95 -122.19
CA LEU A 790 -256.78 -13.28 -122.80
C LEU A 790 -255.56 -14.16 -123.15
N LEU A 791 -255.34 -15.26 -122.40
CA LEU A 791 -255.20 -16.64 -122.96
C LEU A 791 -255.07 -17.72 -121.87
N LYS A 792 -256.19 -18.28 -121.36
CA LYS A 792 -256.36 -19.74 -121.10
C LYS A 792 -257.77 -20.13 -120.61
N ILE A 793 -257.97 -21.44 -120.58
CA ILE A 793 -259.19 -22.27 -120.51
C ILE A 793 -258.78 -23.48 -119.65
N ALA A 794 -259.55 -24.10 -118.75
CA ALA A 794 -260.98 -24.07 -118.37
C ALA A 794 -261.11 -24.52 -116.88
N VAL A 795 -262.24 -24.47 -116.17
CA VAL A 795 -263.51 -23.73 -116.33
C VAL A 795 -264.22 -23.69 -114.96
N LEU A 796 -265.11 -22.71 -114.80
CA LEU A 796 -266.28 -22.59 -113.90
C LEU A 796 -266.64 -23.83 -113.04
N LEU A 797 -267.00 -23.70 -111.74
CA LEU A 797 -267.21 -22.52 -110.90
C LEU A 797 -267.17 -22.92 -109.41
N ALA A 798 -266.68 -22.04 -108.53
CA ALA A 798 -266.70 -22.12 -107.05
C ALA A 798 -265.98 -23.32 -106.37
N PHE A 799 -265.09 -23.01 -105.43
CA PHE A 799 -264.39 -23.93 -104.50
C PHE A 799 -264.50 -23.36 -103.06
N GLY A 800 -264.12 -24.03 -101.96
CA GLY A 800 -263.24 -25.21 -101.82
C GLY A 800 -261.74 -24.82 -101.78
N PHE A 801 -260.79 -25.73 -101.57
CA PHE A 801 -260.86 -27.17 -101.28
C PHE A 801 -259.49 -27.64 -100.75
N GLY A 802 -259.39 -28.53 -99.75
CA GLY A 802 -258.09 -29.11 -99.34
C GLY A 802 -258.11 -29.98 -98.08
N SER A 803 -257.30 -31.05 -97.87
CA SER A 803 -255.92 -31.42 -98.31
C SER A 803 -254.81 -30.93 -97.34
N ALA A 804 -253.71 -31.63 -97.04
CA ALA A 804 -253.27 -33.03 -97.25
C ALA A 804 -251.92 -33.18 -96.49
N ILE A 805 -250.94 -33.93 -97.04
CA ILE A 805 -249.47 -33.70 -96.92
C ILE A 805 -248.79 -34.10 -95.58
N SER A 806 -247.54 -34.61 -95.55
CA SER A 806 -246.77 -35.38 -96.56
C SER A 806 -245.44 -35.93 -96.00
N TRP A 807 -244.86 -36.91 -96.73
CA TRP A 807 -243.42 -37.02 -97.06
C TRP A 807 -242.39 -37.38 -95.94
N PHE A 808 -241.20 -37.94 -96.23
CA PHE A 808 -240.08 -37.53 -97.12
C PHE A 808 -239.56 -36.12 -96.76
N LEU A 809 -238.30 -35.75 -96.93
CA LEU A 809 -237.19 -36.37 -97.66
C LEU A 809 -236.18 -37.03 -96.69
N SER A 810 -235.54 -38.18 -96.95
CA SER A 810 -235.26 -38.96 -98.18
C SER A 810 -234.23 -38.39 -99.16
N LEU A 811 -233.61 -39.31 -99.89
CA LEU A 811 -233.05 -39.13 -101.24
C LEU A 811 -231.62 -38.57 -101.40
N ALA A 812 -230.98 -39.17 -102.41
CA ALA A 812 -230.15 -38.56 -103.46
C ALA A 812 -228.63 -38.39 -103.26
N ILE A 813 -227.99 -38.44 -104.43
CA ILE A 813 -226.65 -37.96 -104.72
C ILE A 813 -226.83 -36.53 -105.24
N ALA A 814 -226.29 -35.54 -104.54
CA ALA A 814 -226.05 -34.16 -105.00
C ALA A 814 -225.08 -33.46 -104.05
#